data_AF-A0A933JP95-F1
#
_entry.id   AF-A0A933JP95-F1
#
_cell.length_a   1.000
_cell.length_b   1.000
_cell.length_c   1.000
_cell.angle_alpha   90.00
_cell.angle_beta   90.00
_cell.angle_gamma   90.00
#
_symmetry.space_group_name_H-M   'P 1'
#
loop_
_entity.id
_entity.type
_entity.pdbx_description
1 polymer ?
#
loop_
_entity_poly.entity_id
_entity_poly.type
_entity_poly.pdbx_seq_one_letter_code
_entity_poly.pdbx_strand_id
1 'polypeptide(L)'
;MRRSCFFATLTFASGLSISPALAIDPPHGTLPRVCEECHVPHRAPGATLTTVLGNSLLCRSCHALSSNPDINSWAPSQQAIPGASGSHHSWEGLAVNSTLETQAPLDPALRVEGTSPTQRLMCSSCHDQHLQLDAPPDPSAPAYGGPGTGAGRHYQRVENRANQACRDCHRTRDVTSSSGGSHPVRVSLPSSEYRAPTTGYLVDGLVECTSCHGVHRATSGGANGGTGDGYLLNQNVDAQCADCHTLGDAASASHLSSSTGALWPGGQYGSARPAAAASSRGYCVNCHWPHGQPDDNSPVVDYPKLLVERADVSAAPGGDSDDAEDLCATCHDGSPAVTNIAAEFSRGTNSATNVYHHPVKDSEQALYGRSVECDDCHNAHRATPANPLAGTSGVDLRGDAVGWRTANPREISEYELCFGCHADTRNAGMSTTNLRLDLQANNSAFHPVAAPGKNGSAAMTQQLLGGLTTASTLACGDCHNNPATRYVNGTSTPYALGKASSSNASPKGPHGATNQNGATSVSKLLRANLTFAATPRPSYSSEDSRLCFLCHDEAKLVTASNQGNGARTNFDDGGNLHELHMVGERTTCLTCHFDSHANRQTGAEGSSHSTQYRITIASGTTVYSAGPPAGVKTRNVSFSPSVSPRGTNAKPEFQVNATNRQRGCAIVCHGKDHNPYTYTPSATYDNDGLTYTLCTDGDGDGYPAQTGCGSTQDCNDANGQVYPGAPEDTAPLCSDSVDNDCDTATDCAEAACRVFPWCPCTDADNDTYFAESYCGAQDCNDFNALIHPGVVENTDASCSDTADNDCDGGADCQDVGCRNTAPCPCTDADADNYFVQTYCGTAADCLDTNGQINPGSTESSGSRCNDGLDNDCDGSLDCAEASCQAPTNYTNEASSTQCTNGGDNDGDGLTDCHDRSCWSSCSTGSGGTCIGTSGTNGRDCCLSGGIYYACYLSACNGRSCSYERTCNVY
;
A
#
# COMPACT_ATOMS: atom_id res chain seq x y z
N MET A 1 -14.54 51.21 16.35
CA MET A 1 -14.85 52.51 16.99
C MET A 1 -15.83 53.29 16.12
N ARG A 2 -17.01 53.64 16.64
CA ARG A 2 -17.96 54.55 15.95
C ARG A 2 -17.38 55.96 15.93
N ARG A 3 -16.91 56.45 14.77
CA ARG A 3 -16.65 57.89 14.59
C ARG A 3 -17.90 58.50 13.95
N SER A 4 -18.74 59.08 14.81
CA SER A 4 -19.89 59.87 14.40
C SER A 4 -19.44 61.12 13.64
N CYS A 5 -19.96 61.34 12.43
CA CYS A 5 -19.89 62.63 11.77
C CYS A 5 -20.75 63.63 12.58
N PHE A 6 -20.10 64.52 13.31
CA PHE A 6 -20.76 65.66 13.92
C PHE A 6 -21.14 66.66 12.82
N PHE A 7 -22.42 66.71 12.44
CA PHE A 7 -22.97 67.90 11.79
C PHE A 7 -23.16 68.97 12.87
N ALA A 8 -22.23 69.90 12.96
CA ALA A 8 -22.43 71.11 13.74
C ALA A 8 -23.47 71.98 13.01
N THR A 9 -24.67 72.10 13.59
CA THR A 9 -25.63 73.13 13.22
C THR A 9 -25.11 74.48 13.69
N LEU A 10 -24.33 75.17 12.84
CA LEU A 10 -24.02 76.59 13.01
C LEU A 10 -24.93 77.43 12.13
N THR A 11 -25.64 78.34 12.79
CA THR A 11 -26.36 79.47 12.21
C THR A 11 -25.44 80.31 11.33
N PHE A 12 -25.96 80.70 10.17
CA PHE A 12 -25.30 81.46 9.12
C PHE A 12 -24.59 82.73 9.64
N ALA A 13 -23.26 82.75 9.50
CA ALA A 13 -22.49 83.97 9.32
C ALA A 13 -21.55 83.75 8.13
N SER A 14 -21.70 84.63 7.15
CA SER A 14 -21.10 84.62 5.83
C SER A 14 -19.56 84.59 5.89
N GLY A 15 -18.93 83.66 5.15
CA GLY A 15 -17.54 83.83 4.71
C GLY A 15 -16.49 82.82 5.16
N LEU A 16 -16.84 81.60 5.58
CA LEU A 16 -15.84 80.51 5.70
C LEU A 16 -15.89 79.59 4.48
N SER A 17 -14.77 79.51 3.76
CA SER A 17 -14.47 78.42 2.84
C SER A 17 -14.41 77.12 3.64
N ILE A 18 -15.44 76.29 3.52
CA ILE A 18 -15.42 74.93 4.05
C ILE A 18 -14.40 74.16 3.21
N SER A 19 -13.25 73.84 3.79
CA SER A 19 -12.32 72.90 3.15
C SER A 19 -13.04 71.56 2.97
N PRO A 20 -13.01 70.95 1.78
CA PRO A 20 -13.61 69.64 1.57
C PRO A 20 -12.99 68.64 2.55
N ALA A 21 -13.82 67.82 3.19
CA ALA A 21 -13.32 66.71 3.99
C ALA A 21 -12.60 65.75 3.04
N LEU A 22 -11.29 65.59 3.25
CA LEU A 22 -10.44 64.71 2.45
C LEU A 22 -10.40 63.34 3.13
N ALA A 23 -10.70 62.30 2.37
CA ALA A 23 -10.39 60.92 2.72
C ALA A 23 -8.88 60.71 2.45
N ILE A 24 -8.11 60.55 3.54
CA ILE A 24 -6.67 60.28 3.53
C ILE A 24 -6.40 58.84 4.01
N ASP A 25 -7.44 58.16 4.48
CA ASP A 25 -7.43 56.75 4.84
C ASP A 25 -7.32 55.86 3.59
N PRO A 26 -6.66 54.70 3.67
CA PRO A 26 -6.62 53.75 2.55
C PRO A 26 -8.05 53.30 2.17
N PRO A 27 -8.38 53.07 0.87
CA PRO A 27 -7.48 52.83 -0.27
C PRO A 27 -6.88 54.07 -0.94
N HIS A 28 -7.12 55.28 -0.43
CA HIS A 28 -6.83 56.53 -1.14
C HIS A 28 -5.34 56.93 -1.21
N GLY A 29 -4.46 56.22 -0.50
CA GLY A 29 -3.01 56.45 -0.53
C GLY A 29 -2.66 57.92 -0.24
N THR A 30 -1.76 58.52 -1.03
CA THR A 30 -1.39 59.95 -0.92
C THR A 30 -2.26 60.88 -1.77
N LEU A 31 -3.29 60.37 -2.43
CA LEU A 31 -4.18 61.16 -3.29
C LEU A 31 -5.40 61.61 -2.47
N PRO A 32 -5.49 62.87 -2.04
CA PRO A 32 -6.64 63.35 -1.30
C PRO A 32 -7.90 63.24 -2.18
N ARG A 33 -8.80 62.30 -1.86
CA ARG A 33 -10.13 62.17 -2.47
C ARG A 33 -11.14 62.91 -1.59
N VAL A 34 -12.06 63.65 -2.18
CA VAL A 34 -13.10 64.34 -1.42
C VAL A 34 -14.18 63.32 -1.07
N CYS A 35 -14.68 63.30 0.18
CA CYS A 35 -15.74 62.35 0.59
C CYS A 35 -16.94 62.35 -0.38
N GLU A 36 -17.24 63.51 -0.98
CA GLU A 36 -18.32 63.73 -1.94
C GLU A 36 -18.15 63.00 -3.30
N GLU A 37 -16.92 62.60 -3.64
CA GLU A 37 -16.62 61.79 -4.83
C GLU A 37 -17.10 60.34 -4.68
N CYS A 38 -17.26 59.86 -3.43
CA CYS A 38 -17.76 58.52 -3.11
C CYS A 38 -19.13 58.52 -2.41
N HIS A 39 -19.41 59.57 -1.62
CA HIS A 39 -20.66 59.79 -0.89
C HIS A 39 -21.31 61.09 -1.36
N VAL A 40 -22.16 61.07 -2.39
CA VAL A 40 -22.83 62.30 -2.85
C VAL A 40 -23.95 62.69 -1.86
N PRO A 41 -23.87 63.81 -1.13
CA PRO A 41 -25.04 64.38 -0.49
C PRO A 41 -25.78 65.21 -1.55
N HIS A 42 -27.01 64.83 -1.89
CA HIS A 42 -27.95 65.66 -2.68
C HIS A 42 -27.59 65.97 -4.16
N ARG A 43 -27.47 64.94 -5.02
CA ARG A 43 -27.94 64.88 -6.44
C ARG A 43 -27.19 63.79 -7.24
N ALA A 44 -27.40 62.52 -6.89
CA ALA A 44 -27.11 61.41 -7.80
C ALA A 44 -28.19 61.35 -8.91
N PRO A 45 -27.87 60.92 -10.15
CA PRO A 45 -28.91 60.44 -11.05
C PRO A 45 -29.47 59.14 -10.44
N GLY A 46 -30.62 59.23 -9.79
CA GLY A 46 -31.31 58.10 -9.13
C GLY A 46 -31.09 58.04 -7.61
N ALA A 47 -32.08 57.50 -6.90
CA ALA A 47 -32.16 57.47 -5.43
C ALA A 47 -31.33 56.33 -4.77
N THR A 48 -30.30 55.82 -5.44
CA THR A 48 -29.87 54.41 -5.29
C THR A 48 -28.39 54.23 -4.92
N LEU A 49 -27.81 55.13 -4.11
CA LEU A 49 -26.45 54.94 -3.56
C LEU A 49 -26.38 53.78 -2.55
N THR A 50 -27.53 53.34 -2.02
CA THR A 50 -27.65 52.22 -1.08
C THR A 50 -28.26 50.97 -1.73
N THR A 51 -28.37 50.93 -3.07
CA THR A 51 -28.82 49.70 -3.75
C THR A 51 -27.65 48.93 -4.36
N VAL A 52 -27.83 47.63 -4.56
CA VAL A 52 -26.80 46.67 -5.02
C VAL A 52 -26.14 47.17 -6.29
N LEU A 53 -26.96 47.64 -7.24
CA LEU A 53 -26.51 48.19 -8.53
C LEU A 53 -25.71 49.49 -8.36
N GLY A 54 -26.03 50.32 -7.37
CA GLY A 54 -25.27 51.53 -7.07
C GLY A 54 -23.89 51.24 -6.47
N ASN A 55 -23.80 50.20 -5.63
CA ASN A 55 -22.55 49.80 -4.98
C ASN A 55 -21.52 49.29 -5.99
N SER A 56 -21.91 48.36 -6.88
CA SER A 56 -21.00 47.78 -7.87
C SER A 56 -20.53 48.80 -8.91
N LEU A 57 -21.42 49.71 -9.35
CA LEU A 57 -21.08 50.81 -10.26
C LEU A 57 -20.12 51.82 -9.63
N LEU A 58 -20.29 52.14 -8.34
CA LEU A 58 -19.39 53.02 -7.61
C LEU A 58 -17.99 52.41 -7.44
N CYS A 59 -17.89 51.13 -7.06
CA CYS A 59 -16.60 50.46 -6.95
C CYS A 59 -15.89 50.40 -8.31
N ARG A 60 -16.64 50.04 -9.38
CA ARG A 60 -16.09 49.94 -10.75
C ARG A 60 -15.59 51.28 -11.30
N SER A 61 -16.23 52.40 -10.97
CA SER A 61 -15.78 53.72 -11.46
C SER A 61 -14.38 54.09 -10.96
N CYS A 62 -13.99 53.61 -9.78
CA CYS A 62 -12.66 53.80 -9.21
C CYS A 62 -11.69 52.71 -9.67
N HIS A 63 -12.14 51.45 -9.67
CA HIS A 63 -11.32 50.30 -10.06
C HIS A 63 -10.89 50.36 -11.53
N ALA A 64 -11.75 50.85 -12.44
CA ALA A 64 -11.43 51.02 -13.86
C ALA A 64 -10.29 52.02 -14.14
N LEU A 65 -9.97 52.90 -13.19
CA LEU A 65 -8.88 53.87 -13.29
C LEU A 65 -7.56 53.34 -12.71
N SER A 66 -7.58 52.14 -12.12
CA SER A 66 -6.39 51.52 -11.55
C SER A 66 -5.42 51.03 -12.63
N SER A 67 -4.12 51.23 -12.41
CA SER A 67 -3.08 50.58 -13.22
C SER A 67 -2.85 49.13 -12.80
N ASN A 68 -3.40 48.70 -11.66
CA ASN A 68 -3.33 47.30 -11.25
C ASN A 68 -4.30 46.47 -12.13
N PRO A 69 -3.77 45.55 -12.96
CA PRO A 69 -4.61 44.69 -13.78
C PRO A 69 -5.65 43.93 -12.94
N ASP A 70 -5.32 43.49 -11.72
CA ASP A 70 -6.19 42.72 -10.83
C ASP A 70 -7.47 43.45 -10.42
N ILE A 71 -7.41 44.77 -10.45
CA ILE A 71 -8.44 45.69 -9.99
C ILE A 71 -9.18 46.28 -11.20
N ASN A 72 -8.50 46.55 -12.31
CA ASN A 72 -9.07 47.28 -13.45
C ASN A 72 -9.87 46.45 -14.46
N SER A 73 -9.84 45.11 -14.35
CA SER A 73 -10.48 44.23 -15.33
C SER A 73 -11.96 43.94 -15.07
N TRP A 74 -12.56 44.41 -13.96
CA TRP A 74 -13.87 43.96 -13.48
C TRP A 74 -15.05 44.39 -14.39
N ALA A 75 -15.49 43.46 -15.24
CA ALA A 75 -16.67 43.59 -16.08
C ALA A 75 -17.80 42.66 -15.58
N PRO A 76 -19.09 43.00 -15.80
CA PRO A 76 -20.21 42.14 -15.41
C PRO A 76 -20.12 40.72 -15.97
N SER A 77 -19.49 40.55 -17.14
CA SER A 77 -19.25 39.26 -17.80
C SER A 77 -18.21 38.38 -17.09
N GLN A 78 -17.48 38.90 -16.10
CA GLN A 78 -16.50 38.14 -15.32
C GLN A 78 -17.06 37.59 -14.02
N GLN A 79 -18.30 37.95 -13.66
CA GLN A 79 -18.99 37.33 -12.53
C GLN A 79 -19.19 35.85 -12.81
N ALA A 80 -18.83 35.04 -11.83
CA ALA A 80 -19.00 33.60 -11.87
C ALA A 80 -20.49 33.26 -12.02
N ILE A 81 -20.77 32.50 -13.06
CA ILE A 81 -21.97 31.70 -13.23
C ILE A 81 -21.49 30.26 -13.09
N PRO A 82 -21.72 29.60 -11.94
CA PRO A 82 -21.20 28.27 -11.65
C PRO A 82 -21.47 27.27 -12.78
N GLY A 83 -20.41 26.63 -13.29
CA GLY A 83 -20.46 25.67 -14.38
C GLY A 83 -20.61 26.25 -15.78
N ALA A 84 -20.63 27.58 -15.94
CA ALA A 84 -20.79 28.24 -17.24
C ALA A 84 -19.64 29.18 -17.60
N SER A 85 -19.37 30.20 -16.77
CA SER A 85 -18.39 31.23 -17.11
C SER A 85 -18.01 32.10 -15.91
N GLY A 86 -16.97 32.91 -16.07
CA GLY A 86 -16.57 33.92 -15.10
C GLY A 86 -15.45 33.45 -14.17
N SER A 87 -14.64 34.42 -13.74
CA SER A 87 -13.41 34.20 -12.98
C SER A 87 -13.39 34.93 -11.64
N HIS A 88 -14.49 35.60 -11.29
CA HIS A 88 -14.61 36.36 -10.04
C HIS A 88 -15.91 36.00 -9.35
N HIS A 89 -15.91 35.90 -8.03
CA HIS A 89 -17.11 35.63 -7.25
C HIS A 89 -18.23 36.61 -7.59
N SER A 90 -19.47 36.13 -7.70
CA SER A 90 -20.60 37.00 -8.01
C SER A 90 -20.80 38.04 -6.90
N TRP A 91 -20.95 39.31 -7.29
CA TRP A 91 -21.11 40.45 -6.37
C TRP A 91 -22.49 41.11 -6.48
N GLU A 92 -23.44 40.49 -7.20
CA GLU A 92 -24.87 40.84 -7.18
C GLU A 92 -25.77 39.59 -7.09
N GLY A 93 -25.14 38.43 -6.84
CA GLY A 93 -25.81 37.15 -6.65
C GLY A 93 -26.63 37.11 -5.37
N LEU A 94 -27.55 36.14 -5.30
CA LEU A 94 -28.31 35.89 -4.07
C LEU A 94 -27.36 35.34 -3.00
N ALA A 95 -27.40 35.94 -1.81
CA ALA A 95 -26.69 35.47 -0.63
C ALA A 95 -27.34 34.21 -0.03
N VAL A 96 -28.60 33.94 -0.37
CA VAL A 96 -29.31 32.71 -0.01
C VAL A 96 -29.69 31.97 -1.29
N ASN A 97 -29.09 30.81 -1.52
CA ASN A 97 -29.36 29.98 -2.68
C ASN A 97 -29.15 28.51 -2.29
N SER A 98 -30.23 27.73 -2.34
CA SER A 98 -30.20 26.30 -2.00
C SER A 98 -29.40 25.46 -2.99
N THR A 99 -29.41 25.78 -4.28
CA THR A 99 -28.66 25.06 -5.32
C THR A 99 -27.15 25.26 -5.19
N LEU A 100 -26.73 26.41 -4.65
CA LEU A 100 -25.32 26.72 -4.39
C LEU A 100 -24.95 26.55 -2.91
N GLU A 101 -25.88 26.03 -2.11
CA GLU A 101 -25.75 25.80 -0.66
C GLU A 101 -25.21 27.01 0.11
N THR A 102 -25.74 28.18 -0.25
CA THR A 102 -25.43 29.46 0.41
C THR A 102 -26.56 29.86 1.34
N GLN A 103 -26.18 30.42 2.48
CA GLN A 103 -27.07 30.90 3.52
C GLN A 103 -26.76 32.36 3.87
N ALA A 104 -27.71 33.03 4.50
CA ALA A 104 -27.50 34.38 4.99
C ALA A 104 -26.35 34.39 6.02
N PRO A 105 -25.45 35.39 5.96
CA PRO A 105 -24.36 35.51 6.92
C PRO A 105 -24.92 35.71 8.33
N LEU A 106 -24.33 35.02 9.32
CA LEU A 106 -24.63 35.22 10.74
C LEU A 106 -23.82 36.37 11.32
N ASP A 107 -22.65 36.68 10.76
CA ASP A 107 -21.85 37.80 11.21
C ASP A 107 -22.55 39.13 10.84
N PRO A 108 -22.99 39.94 11.82
CA PRO A 108 -23.70 41.19 11.55
C PRO A 108 -22.80 42.28 10.92
N ALA A 109 -21.48 42.07 10.90
CA ALA A 109 -20.57 42.92 10.15
C ALA A 109 -20.78 42.74 8.65
N LEU A 110 -20.95 41.50 8.16
CA LEU A 110 -21.19 41.24 6.73
C LEU A 110 -22.51 41.89 6.28
N ARG A 111 -22.40 42.83 5.36
CA ARG A 111 -23.57 43.59 4.88
C ARG A 111 -24.11 43.01 3.59
N VAL A 112 -25.42 42.83 3.54
CA VAL A 112 -26.13 42.31 2.37
C VAL A 112 -27.44 43.09 2.24
N GLU A 113 -27.93 43.26 1.02
CA GLU A 113 -29.12 44.07 0.77
C GLU A 113 -30.35 43.22 0.55
N GLY A 114 -31.49 43.71 1.04
CA GLY A 114 -32.77 43.04 0.93
C GLY A 114 -33.04 42.13 2.12
N THR A 115 -34.12 41.36 2.00
CA THR A 115 -34.55 40.38 3.01
C THR A 115 -34.49 38.99 2.40
N SER A 116 -34.26 37.95 3.20
CA SER A 116 -34.39 36.57 2.72
C SER A 116 -35.77 36.37 2.05
N PRO A 117 -35.87 35.74 0.86
CA PRO A 117 -34.81 35.06 0.10
C PRO A 117 -34.16 35.92 -1.01
N THR A 118 -34.53 37.20 -1.15
CA THR A 118 -34.02 38.10 -2.20
C THR A 118 -32.75 38.84 -1.80
N GLN A 119 -32.14 38.43 -0.69
CA GLN A 119 -30.95 39.04 -0.13
C GLN A 119 -29.77 38.89 -1.10
N ARG A 120 -29.11 39.99 -1.44
CA ARG A 120 -28.05 40.04 -2.45
C ARG A 120 -26.71 40.48 -1.86
N LEU A 121 -25.66 39.90 -2.41
CA LEU A 121 -24.27 40.30 -2.17
C LEU A 121 -23.98 41.65 -2.83
N MET A 122 -22.95 42.32 -2.33
CA MET A 122 -22.34 43.51 -2.90
C MET A 122 -20.84 43.51 -2.61
N CYS A 123 -20.03 44.34 -3.27
CA CYS A 123 -18.58 44.41 -2.99
C CYS A 123 -18.33 44.72 -1.51
N SER A 124 -19.13 45.60 -0.94
CA SER A 124 -19.04 45.95 0.48
C SER A 124 -19.57 44.87 1.44
N SER A 125 -20.08 43.73 0.95
CA SER A 125 -20.36 42.56 1.79
C SER A 125 -19.06 41.99 2.35
N CYS A 126 -18.06 41.82 1.48
CA CYS A 126 -16.76 41.24 1.83
C CYS A 126 -15.74 42.31 2.18
N HIS A 127 -15.86 43.51 1.59
CA HIS A 127 -14.88 44.58 1.77
C HIS A 127 -15.37 45.72 2.66
N ASP A 128 -14.49 46.25 3.52
CA ASP A 128 -14.63 47.54 4.20
C ASP A 128 -13.68 48.57 3.58
N GLN A 129 -14.28 49.48 2.81
CA GLN A 129 -13.58 50.51 2.05
C GLN A 129 -12.93 51.60 2.91
N HIS A 130 -13.18 51.63 4.22
CA HIS A 130 -12.67 52.68 5.12
C HIS A 130 -11.65 52.16 6.12
N LEU A 131 -11.55 50.83 6.30
CA LEU A 131 -10.80 50.28 7.41
C LEU A 131 -10.35 48.84 7.18
N GLN A 132 -9.05 48.59 7.35
CA GLN A 132 -8.50 47.25 7.53
C GLN A 132 -8.01 47.10 8.97
N LEU A 133 -8.65 46.22 9.75
CA LEU A 133 -8.25 45.93 11.14
C LEU A 133 -7.34 44.71 11.28
N ASP A 134 -7.36 43.81 10.30
CA ASP A 134 -6.71 42.51 10.40
C ASP A 134 -5.73 42.27 9.25
N ALA A 135 -4.67 41.48 9.46
CA ALA A 135 -3.79 41.01 8.39
C ALA A 135 -4.55 40.06 7.43
N PRO A 136 -4.23 40.04 6.12
CA PRO A 136 -4.82 39.09 5.18
C PRO A 136 -4.26 37.67 5.37
N PRO A 137 -5.03 36.61 5.01
CA PRO A 137 -4.58 35.21 4.99
C PRO A 137 -3.49 34.90 3.95
N ASP A 138 -3.43 35.68 2.89
CA ASP A 138 -2.59 35.43 1.72
C ASP A 138 -1.11 35.75 2.03
N PRO A 139 -0.21 34.75 1.99
CA PRO A 139 1.22 34.95 2.23
C PRO A 139 1.89 35.89 1.23
N SER A 140 1.29 36.07 0.04
CA SER A 140 1.79 36.97 -0.99
C SER A 140 1.35 38.43 -0.80
N ALA A 141 0.51 38.72 0.21
CA ALA A 141 0.03 40.07 0.46
C ALA A 141 1.09 40.96 1.16
N PRO A 142 1.11 42.27 0.87
CA PRO A 142 2.05 43.20 1.52
C PRO A 142 1.91 43.23 3.05
N ALA A 143 3.04 43.21 3.77
CA ALA A 143 3.12 43.16 5.24
C ALA A 143 2.16 44.14 5.97
N TYR A 144 1.45 43.62 6.98
CA TYR A 144 0.47 44.39 7.75
C TYR A 144 1.16 45.27 8.81
N GLY A 145 1.11 46.59 8.61
CA GLY A 145 1.74 47.59 9.49
C GLY A 145 0.81 48.22 10.53
N GLY A 146 -0.37 47.65 10.77
CA GLY A 146 -1.39 48.17 11.71
C GLY A 146 -2.58 48.89 11.05
N PRO A 147 -3.61 49.26 11.85
CA PRO A 147 -4.86 49.84 11.34
C PRO A 147 -4.64 51.10 10.50
N GLY A 148 -5.25 51.17 9.31
CA GLY A 148 -5.18 52.34 8.42
C GLY A 148 -3.87 52.49 7.65
N THR A 149 -2.97 51.51 7.71
CA THR A 149 -1.92 51.30 6.71
C THR A 149 -2.52 50.28 5.72
N GLY A 150 -2.47 50.37 4.39
CA GLY A 150 -1.36 50.40 3.44
C GLY A 150 -1.92 49.99 2.06
N ALA A 151 -1.24 50.35 0.98
CA ALA A 151 -1.71 50.11 -0.38
C ALA A 151 -1.53 48.63 -0.80
N GLY A 152 -2.47 48.09 -1.60
CA GLY A 152 -2.39 46.74 -2.14
C GLY A 152 -2.93 45.62 -1.24
N ARG A 153 -3.82 45.94 -0.29
CA ARG A 153 -4.43 44.98 0.64
C ARG A 153 -5.90 44.70 0.34
N HIS A 154 -6.42 43.57 0.81
CA HIS A 154 -7.76 43.05 0.49
C HIS A 154 -8.94 43.76 1.18
N TYR A 155 -8.75 44.81 1.99
CA TYR A 155 -9.83 45.61 2.64
C TYR A 155 -10.99 44.77 3.18
N GLN A 156 -10.74 43.68 3.91
CA GLN A 156 -11.77 42.73 4.34
C GLN A 156 -12.57 43.29 5.52
N ARG A 157 -13.89 43.08 5.48
CA ARG A 157 -14.83 43.58 6.49
C ARG A 157 -14.79 42.81 7.81
N VAL A 158 -14.46 41.54 7.73
CA VAL A 158 -14.32 40.62 8.85
C VAL A 158 -12.96 39.95 8.76
N GLU A 159 -12.50 39.41 9.90
CA GLU A 159 -11.37 38.51 9.89
C GLU A 159 -11.69 37.32 8.97
N ASN A 160 -10.85 37.08 7.96
CA ASN A 160 -11.03 35.96 7.04
C ASN A 160 -9.74 35.13 6.90
N ARG A 161 -8.87 35.15 7.93
CA ARG A 161 -7.58 34.45 7.88
C ARG A 161 -7.70 32.94 7.79
N ALA A 162 -8.80 32.39 8.29
CA ALA A 162 -9.15 30.98 8.26
C ALA A 162 -10.48 30.76 7.52
N ASN A 163 -10.75 31.53 6.47
CA ASN A 163 -11.97 31.43 5.67
C ASN A 163 -13.29 31.56 6.45
N GLN A 164 -13.28 32.33 7.54
CA GLN A 164 -14.47 32.60 8.37
C GLN A 164 -15.66 33.12 7.54
N ALA A 165 -15.42 34.01 6.57
CA ALA A 165 -16.47 34.56 5.71
C ALA A 165 -17.02 33.51 4.73
N CYS A 166 -16.16 32.63 4.21
CA CYS A 166 -16.59 31.51 3.36
C CYS A 166 -17.49 30.58 4.16
N ARG A 167 -17.05 30.22 5.37
CA ARG A 167 -17.81 29.36 6.27
C ARG A 167 -19.10 29.99 6.73
N ASP A 168 -19.17 31.31 6.91
CA ASP A 168 -20.43 31.97 7.28
C ASP A 168 -21.47 31.90 6.15
N CYS A 169 -21.08 32.12 4.89
CA CYS A 169 -22.04 32.04 3.77
C CYS A 169 -22.28 30.59 3.29
N HIS A 170 -21.27 29.72 3.31
CA HIS A 170 -21.30 28.34 2.80
C HIS A 170 -21.28 27.29 3.92
N ARG A 171 -21.92 27.55 5.06
CA ARG A 171 -21.93 26.67 6.25
C ARG A 171 -22.25 25.20 5.95
N THR A 172 -23.11 24.93 4.96
CA THR A 172 -23.46 23.57 4.55
C THR A 172 -22.23 22.77 4.07
N ARG A 173 -21.23 23.44 3.48
CA ARG A 173 -19.99 22.82 2.94
C ARG A 173 -18.84 22.78 3.94
N ASP A 174 -19.03 23.35 5.12
CA ASP A 174 -18.00 23.50 6.15
C ASP A 174 -17.86 22.22 7.00
N VAL A 175 -17.39 21.14 6.37
CA VAL A 175 -17.27 19.82 6.99
C VAL A 175 -15.81 19.46 7.25
N THR A 176 -15.52 18.80 8.37
CA THR A 176 -14.17 18.33 8.74
C THR A 176 -13.94 16.84 8.46
N SER A 177 -14.93 16.19 7.85
CA SER A 177 -14.89 14.77 7.45
C SER A 177 -15.65 14.61 6.13
N SER A 178 -15.17 13.74 5.25
CA SER A 178 -15.86 13.40 3.99
C SER A 178 -17.22 12.75 4.23
N SER A 179 -17.41 12.09 5.37
CA SER A 179 -18.71 11.55 5.79
C SER A 179 -19.78 12.63 5.99
N GLY A 180 -19.36 13.89 6.12
CA GLY A 180 -20.25 15.04 6.18
C GLY A 180 -20.76 15.51 4.81
N GLY A 181 -20.32 14.88 3.72
CA GLY A 181 -20.87 15.13 2.38
C GLY A 181 -20.00 15.92 1.43
N SER A 182 -18.99 16.60 1.94
CA SER A 182 -18.09 17.45 1.15
C SER A 182 -16.64 17.14 1.50
N HIS A 183 -15.73 17.52 0.61
CA HIS A 183 -14.31 17.38 0.82
C HIS A 183 -13.94 18.11 2.11
N PRO A 184 -13.24 17.44 3.04
CA PRO A 184 -12.98 18.01 4.35
C PRO A 184 -12.09 19.24 4.27
N VAL A 185 -12.46 20.27 5.05
CA VAL A 185 -11.67 21.46 5.35
C VAL A 185 -11.31 21.48 6.84
N ARG A 186 -10.33 22.31 7.24
CA ARG A 186 -9.69 22.32 8.56
C ARG A 186 -9.02 20.99 8.93
N VAL A 187 -8.54 20.27 7.93
CA VAL A 187 -7.80 19.01 8.10
C VAL A 187 -6.38 19.19 7.60
N SER A 188 -5.42 18.57 8.27
CA SER A 188 -4.03 18.55 7.81
C SER A 188 -3.86 17.58 6.63
N LEU A 189 -3.01 17.92 5.67
CA LEU A 189 -2.60 17.00 4.61
C LEU A 189 -1.51 16.06 5.15
N PRO A 190 -1.73 14.73 5.17
CA PRO A 190 -0.67 13.79 5.53
C PRO A 190 0.33 13.68 4.37
N SER A 191 1.59 14.04 4.64
CA SER A 191 2.67 14.10 3.65
C SER A 191 3.03 12.74 3.02
N SER A 192 2.62 11.63 3.62
CA SER A 192 2.86 10.28 3.10
C SER A 192 1.98 9.92 1.89
N GLU A 193 0.88 10.65 1.66
CA GLU A 193 -0.12 10.32 0.63
C GLU A 193 -0.52 11.51 -0.25
N TYR A 194 -0.25 12.72 0.23
CA TYR A 194 -0.59 13.97 -0.43
C TYR A 194 0.60 14.91 -0.37
N ARG A 195 0.67 15.82 -1.34
CA ARG A 195 1.58 16.96 -1.29
C ARG A 195 0.82 18.26 -1.04
N ALA A 196 1.52 19.28 -0.55
CA ALA A 196 0.96 20.62 -0.44
C ALA A 196 0.64 21.19 -1.85
N PRO A 197 -0.45 21.96 -2.01
CA PRO A 197 -0.81 22.56 -3.28
C PRO A 197 0.26 23.55 -3.75
N THR A 198 0.49 23.59 -5.06
CA THR A 198 1.47 24.48 -5.71
C THR A 198 0.85 25.79 -6.22
N THR A 199 -0.46 25.80 -6.52
CA THR A 199 -1.18 26.99 -7.04
C THR A 199 -2.16 27.61 -6.04
N GLY A 200 -2.44 26.92 -4.93
CA GLY A 200 -3.18 27.43 -3.77
C GLY A 200 -2.30 27.50 -2.53
N TYR A 201 -2.91 27.72 -1.36
CA TYR A 201 -2.19 27.68 -0.10
C TYR A 201 -2.98 26.95 0.98
N LEU A 202 -2.26 26.35 1.92
CA LEU A 202 -2.81 25.86 3.17
C LEU A 202 -2.86 27.03 4.15
N VAL A 203 -3.92 27.10 4.95
CA VAL A 203 -4.02 28.09 6.03
C VAL A 203 -3.59 27.40 7.32
N ASP A 204 -2.54 27.91 7.97
CA ASP A 204 -1.98 27.32 9.19
C ASP A 204 -1.71 25.80 9.06
N GLY A 205 -1.29 25.37 7.86
CA GLY A 205 -1.03 23.96 7.54
C GLY A 205 -2.28 23.09 7.29
N LEU A 206 -3.46 23.69 7.24
CA LEU A 206 -4.74 23.01 7.01
C LEU A 206 -5.29 23.26 5.62
N VAL A 207 -5.95 22.24 5.06
CA VAL A 207 -6.79 22.37 3.86
C VAL A 207 -7.97 23.26 4.20
N GLU A 208 -8.19 24.28 3.39
CA GLU A 208 -9.25 25.27 3.57
C GLU A 208 -9.91 25.59 2.22
N CYS A 209 -11.05 26.28 2.22
CA CYS A 209 -11.78 26.59 0.97
C CYS A 209 -10.88 27.24 -0.11
N THR A 210 -9.98 28.13 0.31
CA THR A 210 -9.03 28.86 -0.54
C THR A 210 -7.86 28.01 -1.04
N SER A 211 -7.65 26.81 -0.49
CA SER A 211 -6.70 25.84 -1.06
C SER A 211 -7.13 25.39 -2.46
N CYS A 212 -8.44 25.40 -2.73
CA CYS A 212 -9.02 25.06 -4.04
C CYS A 212 -9.59 26.28 -4.79
N HIS A 213 -10.14 27.26 -4.07
CA HIS A 213 -10.88 28.38 -4.68
C HIS A 213 -10.17 29.73 -4.62
N GLY A 214 -10.21 30.47 -5.72
CA GLY A 214 -9.77 31.85 -5.85
C GLY A 214 -10.95 32.79 -6.12
N VAL A 215 -11.28 33.67 -5.17
CA VAL A 215 -12.46 34.55 -5.26
C VAL A 215 -12.35 35.64 -6.34
N HIS A 216 -11.13 35.93 -6.81
CA HIS A 216 -10.83 36.86 -7.90
C HIS A 216 -9.83 36.22 -8.86
N ARG A 217 -10.02 36.44 -10.16
CA ARG A 217 -9.14 35.94 -11.23
C ARG A 217 -8.84 34.45 -11.18
N ALA A 218 -9.81 33.64 -10.75
CA ALA A 218 -9.74 32.19 -10.86
C ALA A 218 -9.41 31.78 -12.30
N THR A 219 -8.38 30.94 -12.45
CA THR A 219 -7.84 30.55 -13.76
C THR A 219 -8.44 29.25 -14.29
N SER A 220 -9.39 28.66 -13.54
CA SER A 220 -10.04 27.36 -13.75
C SER A 220 -10.63 27.05 -15.12
N GLY A 221 -10.75 28.04 -16.01
CA GLY A 221 -11.40 27.93 -17.31
C GLY A 221 -10.60 27.23 -18.41
N GLY A 222 -9.95 26.09 -18.13
CA GLY A 222 -9.17 25.32 -19.12
C GLY A 222 -9.94 25.03 -20.42
N ALA A 223 -11.25 24.79 -20.35
CA ALA A 223 -12.13 24.58 -21.52
C ALA A 223 -12.68 25.89 -22.15
N ASN A 224 -12.58 27.02 -21.45
CA ASN A 224 -13.14 28.31 -21.85
C ASN A 224 -12.06 29.35 -22.22
N GLY A 225 -10.86 28.91 -22.58
CA GLY A 225 -9.76 29.80 -23.01
C GLY A 225 -9.33 30.83 -21.97
N GLY A 226 -9.42 30.49 -20.67
CA GLY A 226 -9.04 31.38 -19.56
C GLY A 226 -10.13 32.35 -19.11
N THR A 227 -11.38 32.21 -19.59
CA THR A 227 -12.51 33.05 -19.14
C THR A 227 -13.17 32.57 -17.83
N GLY A 228 -12.64 31.51 -17.23
CA GLY A 228 -13.14 30.87 -16.00
C GLY A 228 -14.27 29.87 -16.26
N ASP A 229 -14.39 28.86 -15.41
CA ASP A 229 -15.48 27.85 -15.43
C ASP A 229 -16.65 28.21 -14.49
N GLY A 230 -16.56 29.37 -13.81
CA GLY A 230 -17.52 29.81 -12.81
C GLY A 230 -17.46 29.08 -11.46
N TYR A 231 -16.65 28.03 -11.30
CA TYR A 231 -16.41 27.37 -10.02
C TYR A 231 -15.31 28.03 -9.19
N LEU A 232 -14.63 29.02 -9.77
CA LEU A 232 -13.60 29.81 -9.10
C LEU A 232 -12.42 28.98 -8.60
N LEU A 233 -12.00 27.95 -9.33
CA LEU A 233 -10.86 27.12 -8.91
C LEU A 233 -9.53 27.86 -9.21
N ASN A 234 -8.51 27.62 -8.39
CA ASN A 234 -7.19 28.24 -8.57
C ASN A 234 -6.52 27.79 -9.88
N GLN A 235 -6.86 26.58 -10.34
CA GLN A 235 -6.45 26.00 -11.62
C GLN A 235 -7.58 25.13 -12.19
N ASN A 236 -7.39 24.51 -13.36
CA ASN A 236 -8.42 23.61 -13.90
C ASN A 236 -8.68 22.45 -12.94
N VAL A 237 -9.90 21.89 -12.96
CA VAL A 237 -10.36 20.94 -11.93
C VAL A 237 -9.48 19.69 -11.79
N ASP A 238 -8.96 19.15 -12.90
CA ASP A 238 -8.14 17.93 -12.85
C ASP A 238 -6.74 18.21 -12.32
N ALA A 239 -6.12 19.30 -12.79
CA ALA A 239 -4.86 19.79 -12.24
C ALA A 239 -5.00 20.14 -10.76
N GLN A 240 -6.15 20.69 -10.32
CA GLN A 240 -6.42 21.01 -8.93
C GLN A 240 -6.38 19.76 -8.04
N CYS A 241 -7.00 18.68 -8.49
CA CYS A 241 -6.97 17.40 -7.78
C CYS A 241 -5.57 16.78 -7.81
N ALA A 242 -4.96 16.66 -8.99
CA ALA A 242 -3.64 16.06 -9.18
C ALA A 242 -2.52 16.85 -8.47
N ASP A 243 -2.75 18.12 -8.14
CA ASP A 243 -1.79 18.95 -7.41
C ASP A 243 -1.59 18.51 -5.96
N CYS A 244 -2.59 17.87 -5.34
CA CYS A 244 -2.44 17.30 -3.99
C CYS A 244 -2.43 15.77 -4.03
N HIS A 245 -3.22 15.15 -4.91
CA HIS A 245 -3.44 13.70 -4.99
C HIS A 245 -2.43 13.03 -5.94
N THR A 246 -1.27 12.65 -5.43
CA THR A 246 -0.16 12.15 -6.24
C THR A 246 -0.16 10.64 -6.48
N LEU A 247 -1.11 9.91 -5.90
CA LEU A 247 -1.10 8.44 -5.91
C LEU A 247 -1.80 7.81 -7.12
N GLY A 248 -2.60 8.57 -7.87
CA GLY A 248 -3.16 8.09 -9.14
C GLY A 248 -2.10 8.07 -10.23
N ASP A 249 -2.14 7.05 -11.10
CA ASP A 249 -1.24 7.00 -12.27
C ASP A 249 -1.89 7.72 -13.46
N ALA A 250 -1.80 9.06 -13.44
CA ALA A 250 -2.33 9.88 -14.52
C ALA A 250 -1.63 9.66 -15.88
N ALA A 251 -0.49 8.98 -15.91
CA ALA A 251 0.27 8.71 -17.14
C ALA A 251 -0.25 7.46 -17.86
N SER A 252 -0.53 6.38 -17.12
CA SER A 252 -0.81 5.06 -17.71
C SER A 252 -2.21 4.52 -17.41
N ALA A 253 -2.89 5.00 -16.36
CA ALA A 253 -4.17 4.44 -15.94
C ALA A 253 -5.25 4.70 -16.99
N SER A 254 -6.05 3.67 -17.29
CA SER A 254 -7.07 3.73 -18.35
C SER A 254 -8.08 4.84 -18.09
N HIS A 255 -8.56 4.95 -16.85
CA HIS A 255 -9.63 5.88 -16.50
C HIS A 255 -9.19 7.33 -16.46
N LEU A 256 -7.91 7.60 -16.20
CA LEU A 256 -7.36 8.95 -16.01
C LEU A 256 -6.82 9.57 -17.32
N SER A 257 -6.87 8.83 -18.42
CA SER A 257 -6.42 9.34 -19.72
C SER A 257 -7.34 10.44 -20.25
N SER A 258 -6.77 11.59 -20.60
CA SER A 258 -7.50 12.69 -21.23
C SER A 258 -8.01 12.36 -22.65
N SER A 259 -7.43 11.35 -23.32
CA SER A 259 -7.83 10.95 -24.67
C SER A 259 -8.84 9.79 -24.70
N THR A 260 -8.66 8.80 -23.84
CA THR A 260 -9.42 7.53 -23.88
C THR A 260 -10.07 7.16 -22.56
N GLY A 261 -9.87 7.98 -21.51
CA GLY A 261 -10.33 7.69 -20.17
C GLY A 261 -11.81 7.94 -19.95
N ALA A 262 -12.21 7.83 -18.69
CA ALA A 262 -13.59 7.86 -18.28
C ALA A 262 -14.25 9.18 -18.65
N LEU A 263 -15.48 9.10 -19.13
CA LEU A 263 -16.35 10.26 -19.32
C LEU A 263 -17.73 9.87 -18.87
N TRP A 264 -18.24 10.53 -17.83
CA TRP A 264 -19.52 10.20 -17.23
C TRP A 264 -20.65 10.34 -18.25
N PRO A 265 -21.38 9.26 -18.60
CA PRO A 265 -22.38 9.27 -19.65
C PRO A 265 -23.71 9.90 -19.22
N GLY A 266 -23.90 10.15 -17.92
CA GLY A 266 -25.12 10.70 -17.34
C GLY A 266 -26.08 9.63 -16.82
N GLY A 267 -27.03 10.08 -16.00
CA GLY A 267 -27.95 9.28 -15.19
C GLY A 267 -28.42 7.94 -15.77
N GLN A 268 -27.79 6.86 -15.34
CA GLN A 268 -28.24 5.48 -15.49
C GLN A 268 -28.31 4.84 -14.10
N TYR A 269 -29.07 3.75 -13.96
CA TYR A 269 -29.16 3.01 -12.69
C TYR A 269 -29.55 3.84 -11.45
N GLY A 270 -30.31 4.94 -11.61
CA GLY A 270 -30.78 5.77 -10.48
C GLY A 270 -29.93 7.00 -10.18
N SER A 271 -28.84 7.20 -10.91
CA SER A 271 -28.01 8.40 -10.87
C SER A 271 -28.75 9.69 -11.24
N ALA A 272 -28.65 10.69 -10.37
CA ALA A 272 -29.14 12.06 -10.60
C ALA A 272 -28.21 12.91 -11.49
N ARG A 273 -26.99 12.42 -11.76
CA ARG A 273 -25.92 13.25 -12.31
C ARG A 273 -26.00 13.37 -13.83
N PRO A 274 -26.07 14.60 -14.40
CA PRO A 274 -26.05 14.79 -15.84
C PRO A 274 -24.74 14.35 -16.48
N ALA A 275 -24.80 14.04 -17.79
CA ALA A 275 -23.62 13.70 -18.58
C ALA A 275 -22.53 14.77 -18.49
N ALA A 276 -21.28 14.33 -18.32
CA ALA A 276 -20.14 15.23 -18.24
C ALA A 276 -19.79 15.80 -19.64
N ALA A 277 -19.23 17.02 -19.65
CA ALA A 277 -18.78 17.65 -20.88
C ALA A 277 -17.59 16.89 -21.48
N ALA A 278 -17.50 16.78 -22.81
CA ALA A 278 -16.42 16.05 -23.47
C ALA A 278 -15.01 16.56 -23.11
N SER A 279 -14.88 17.83 -22.70
CA SER A 279 -13.62 18.45 -22.25
C SER A 279 -13.14 17.96 -20.89
N SER A 280 -13.95 17.25 -20.10
CA SER A 280 -13.57 16.69 -18.81
C SER A 280 -13.23 15.21 -18.88
N ARG A 281 -12.93 14.65 -20.06
CA ARG A 281 -12.53 13.24 -20.18
C ARG A 281 -11.28 12.95 -19.36
N GLY A 282 -11.30 11.85 -18.63
CA GLY A 282 -10.20 11.42 -17.76
C GLY A 282 -10.15 12.14 -16.41
N TYR A 283 -10.95 13.18 -16.21
CA TYR A 283 -10.88 13.98 -15.00
C TYR A 283 -11.42 13.21 -13.79
N CYS A 284 -10.87 13.46 -12.60
CA CYS A 284 -11.32 12.87 -11.34
C CYS A 284 -12.83 13.03 -11.14
N VAL A 285 -13.39 14.16 -11.61
CA VAL A 285 -14.81 14.45 -11.46
C VAL A 285 -15.74 13.50 -12.20
N ASN A 286 -15.26 12.63 -13.08
CA ASN A 286 -16.14 11.63 -13.71
C ASN A 286 -16.60 10.55 -12.72
N CYS A 287 -15.86 10.33 -11.63
CA CYS A 287 -16.19 9.36 -10.59
C CYS A 287 -16.36 10.02 -9.21
N HIS A 288 -15.70 11.16 -8.99
CA HIS A 288 -15.76 11.90 -7.72
C HIS A 288 -16.52 13.22 -7.84
N TRP A 289 -17.14 13.65 -6.76
CA TRP A 289 -17.68 14.99 -6.64
C TRP A 289 -17.27 15.59 -5.29
N PRO A 290 -16.32 16.55 -5.28
CA PRO A 290 -15.69 17.02 -4.05
C PRO A 290 -16.65 17.76 -3.11
N HIS A 291 -17.84 18.15 -3.57
CA HIS A 291 -18.83 18.82 -2.71
C HIS A 291 -20.08 17.98 -2.48
N GLY A 292 -20.02 16.66 -2.73
CA GLY A 292 -21.17 15.77 -2.62
C GLY A 292 -22.13 15.86 -3.80
N GLN A 293 -22.54 14.71 -4.31
CA GLN A 293 -23.61 14.62 -5.31
C GLN A 293 -24.88 14.17 -4.57
N PRO A 294 -26.02 14.88 -4.69
CA PRO A 294 -27.27 14.43 -4.08
C PRO A 294 -27.85 13.20 -4.79
N ASP A 295 -28.44 12.29 -4.01
CA ASP A 295 -29.22 11.14 -4.48
C ASP A 295 -30.65 11.58 -4.84
N ASP A 296 -31.19 11.13 -5.99
CA ASP A 296 -32.58 11.37 -6.40
C ASP A 296 -33.60 10.81 -5.39
N ASN A 297 -33.25 9.75 -4.65
CA ASN A 297 -34.10 9.12 -3.63
C ASN A 297 -33.91 9.72 -2.22
N SER A 298 -32.82 10.45 -1.99
CA SER A 298 -32.53 11.13 -0.72
C SER A 298 -31.73 12.42 -0.95
N PRO A 299 -32.38 13.49 -1.46
CA PRO A 299 -31.72 14.74 -1.89
C PRO A 299 -31.15 15.59 -0.75
N VAL A 300 -31.11 15.04 0.46
CA VAL A 300 -30.68 15.69 1.71
C VAL A 300 -29.40 15.07 2.28
N VAL A 301 -28.91 13.98 1.66
CA VAL A 301 -27.71 13.25 2.11
C VAL A 301 -26.69 13.27 0.99
N ASP A 302 -25.54 13.86 1.26
CA ASP A 302 -24.36 13.81 0.42
C ASP A 302 -23.58 12.51 0.68
N TYR A 303 -23.01 11.90 -0.37
CA TYR A 303 -22.39 10.57 -0.27
C TYR A 303 -21.10 10.55 0.60
N PRO A 304 -20.90 9.49 1.41
CA PRO A 304 -19.79 9.40 2.37
C PRO A 304 -18.38 9.27 1.74
N LYS A 305 -18.28 8.95 0.44
CA LYS A 305 -17.01 8.77 -0.29
C LYS A 305 -16.74 9.83 -1.38
N LEU A 306 -17.50 10.92 -1.42
CA LEU A 306 -17.41 11.95 -2.48
C LEU A 306 -17.49 11.33 -3.88
N LEU A 307 -18.27 10.26 -4.03
CA LEU A 307 -18.49 9.61 -5.31
C LEU A 307 -19.69 10.26 -5.99
N VAL A 308 -19.72 10.18 -7.31
CA VAL A 308 -20.81 10.72 -8.12
C VAL A 308 -22.05 9.84 -8.04
N GLU A 309 -21.85 8.56 -7.71
CA GLU A 309 -22.89 7.57 -7.39
C GLU A 309 -22.64 6.94 -6.03
N ARG A 310 -23.69 6.31 -5.51
CA ARG A 310 -23.66 5.61 -4.24
C ARG A 310 -22.70 4.41 -4.27
N ALA A 311 -22.15 4.10 -3.10
CA ALA A 311 -21.23 2.98 -2.86
C ALA A 311 -21.49 2.38 -1.47
N ASP A 312 -22.75 2.22 -1.06
CA ASP A 312 -23.10 1.84 0.32
C ASP A 312 -24.24 0.80 0.44
N VAL A 313 -23.87 -0.29 1.12
CA VAL A 313 -24.60 -1.51 1.55
C VAL A 313 -25.91 -1.32 2.32
N SER A 314 -26.41 -0.10 2.51
CA SER A 314 -27.57 0.18 3.36
C SER A 314 -28.81 0.52 2.54
N ALA A 315 -29.65 -0.49 2.33
CA ALA A 315 -30.97 -0.38 1.73
C ALA A 315 -31.84 0.65 2.48
N ALA A 316 -31.81 1.91 2.02
CA ALA A 316 -32.81 2.88 2.40
C ALA A 316 -34.19 2.32 2.01
N PRO A 317 -35.26 2.52 2.80
CA PRO A 317 -36.58 2.00 2.45
C PRO A 317 -37.06 2.53 1.10
N GLY A 318 -37.05 1.67 0.07
CA GLY A 318 -37.43 2.00 -1.31
C GLY A 318 -36.28 2.38 -2.25
N GLY A 319 -35.01 2.27 -1.82
CA GLY A 319 -33.83 2.40 -2.67
C GLY A 319 -33.44 1.09 -3.36
N ASP A 320 -32.62 1.20 -4.41
CA ASP A 320 -31.91 0.05 -5.00
C ASP A 320 -31.04 -0.60 -3.92
N SER A 321 -31.08 -1.92 -3.81
CA SER A 321 -30.32 -2.66 -2.80
C SER A 321 -28.95 -3.12 -3.29
N ASP A 322 -28.57 -2.78 -4.54
CA ASP A 322 -27.33 -3.15 -5.23
C ASP A 322 -26.58 -1.90 -5.75
N ASP A 323 -26.72 -0.77 -5.05
CA ASP A 323 -26.30 0.54 -5.55
C ASP A 323 -24.77 0.73 -5.65
N ALA A 324 -23.98 -0.11 -4.99
CA ALA A 324 -22.53 0.07 -4.94
C ALA A 324 -21.82 -0.23 -6.28
N GLU A 325 -22.45 -1.01 -7.16
CA GLU A 325 -21.88 -1.32 -8.47
C GLU A 325 -22.27 -0.31 -9.54
N ASP A 326 -23.25 0.56 -9.29
CA ASP A 326 -23.81 1.49 -10.28
C ASP A 326 -22.78 2.49 -10.79
N LEU A 327 -21.86 2.92 -9.92
CA LEU A 327 -20.74 3.78 -10.30
C LEU A 327 -19.94 3.18 -11.47
N CYS A 328 -19.67 1.87 -11.39
CA CYS A 328 -18.90 1.15 -12.40
C CYS A 328 -19.81 0.72 -13.57
N ALA A 329 -20.98 0.17 -13.28
CA ALA A 329 -21.92 -0.37 -14.26
C ALA A 329 -22.40 0.69 -15.25
N THR A 330 -22.60 1.94 -14.81
CA THR A 330 -22.96 3.07 -15.68
C THR A 330 -21.97 3.27 -16.85
N CYS A 331 -20.70 2.89 -16.67
CA CYS A 331 -19.72 2.92 -17.75
C CYS A 331 -19.48 1.55 -18.40
N HIS A 332 -19.69 0.48 -17.64
CA HIS A 332 -19.33 -0.90 -17.98
C HIS A 332 -20.53 -1.82 -18.31
N ASP A 333 -21.62 -1.25 -18.84
CA ASP A 333 -22.83 -1.96 -19.31
C ASP A 333 -22.83 -2.27 -20.83
N GLY A 334 -21.71 -2.01 -21.51
CA GLY A 334 -21.57 -2.12 -22.96
C GLY A 334 -21.57 -0.79 -23.72
N SER A 335 -21.83 0.34 -23.04
CA SER A 335 -21.59 1.68 -23.60
C SER A 335 -21.56 2.75 -22.50
N PRO A 336 -20.46 3.53 -22.34
CA PRO A 336 -19.41 3.77 -23.31
C PRO A 336 -18.30 2.71 -23.38
N ALA A 337 -18.09 1.90 -22.34
CA ALA A 337 -17.10 0.83 -22.44
C ALA A 337 -17.65 -0.31 -23.30
N VAL A 338 -16.88 -0.74 -24.31
CA VAL A 338 -17.28 -1.85 -25.22
C VAL A 338 -17.52 -3.15 -24.46
N THR A 339 -16.81 -3.32 -23.34
CA THR A 339 -16.87 -4.51 -22.48
C THR A 339 -18.07 -4.39 -21.53
N ASN A 340 -19.09 -5.21 -21.77
CA ASN A 340 -20.31 -5.27 -20.95
C ASN A 340 -20.13 -6.20 -19.74
N ILE A 341 -19.57 -5.65 -18.65
CA ILE A 341 -19.36 -6.34 -17.37
C ILE A 341 -20.69 -6.52 -16.63
N ALA A 342 -21.57 -5.51 -16.67
CA ALA A 342 -22.86 -5.55 -15.97
C ALA A 342 -23.73 -6.75 -16.43
N ALA A 343 -23.71 -7.06 -17.73
CA ALA A 343 -24.41 -8.23 -18.26
C ALA A 343 -23.78 -9.57 -17.81
N GLU A 344 -22.49 -9.61 -17.46
CA GLU A 344 -21.85 -10.81 -16.93
C GLU A 344 -22.31 -11.09 -15.50
N PHE A 345 -22.34 -10.07 -14.64
CA PHE A 345 -22.89 -10.13 -13.29
C PHE A 345 -24.42 -10.25 -13.24
N SER A 346 -25.08 -10.12 -14.40
CA SER A 346 -26.51 -10.42 -14.55
C SER A 346 -26.79 -11.89 -14.88
N ARG A 347 -25.75 -12.71 -15.10
CA ARG A 347 -25.89 -14.14 -15.44
C ARG A 347 -26.17 -14.98 -14.19
N GLY A 348 -27.38 -14.81 -13.67
CA GLY A 348 -28.01 -15.71 -12.70
C GLY A 348 -28.25 -15.08 -11.34
N THR A 349 -29.48 -14.64 -11.10
CA THR A 349 -30.05 -14.46 -9.76
C THR A 349 -31.50 -14.94 -9.72
N ASN A 350 -31.89 -15.50 -8.56
CA ASN A 350 -33.25 -15.69 -7.99
C ASN A 350 -33.37 -16.93 -7.07
N SER A 351 -32.25 -17.45 -6.54
CA SER A 351 -32.26 -18.39 -5.41
C SER A 351 -30.91 -18.34 -4.72
N ALA A 352 -30.91 -18.34 -3.38
CA ALA A 352 -29.75 -18.33 -2.48
C ALA A 352 -28.75 -19.51 -2.64
N THR A 353 -28.78 -20.23 -3.77
CA THR A 353 -28.10 -21.51 -3.97
C THR A 353 -27.32 -21.65 -5.28
N ASN A 354 -27.41 -20.73 -6.24
CA ASN A 354 -26.73 -20.84 -7.55
C ASN A 354 -26.22 -19.48 -8.06
N VAL A 355 -25.16 -18.95 -7.44
CA VAL A 355 -24.44 -17.76 -7.94
C VAL A 355 -23.35 -18.24 -8.91
N TYR A 356 -23.29 -17.65 -10.11
CA TYR A 356 -22.29 -17.96 -11.14
C TYR A 356 -21.27 -16.83 -11.33
N HIS A 357 -21.14 -15.97 -10.34
CA HIS A 357 -20.19 -14.86 -10.23
C HIS A 357 -19.80 -14.68 -8.76
N HIS A 358 -18.81 -13.82 -8.48
CA HIS A 358 -18.64 -13.35 -7.11
C HIS A 358 -19.84 -12.47 -6.73
N PRO A 359 -20.31 -12.55 -5.47
CA PRO A 359 -21.47 -11.79 -5.01
C PRO A 359 -21.09 -10.33 -4.84
N VAL A 360 -20.94 -9.60 -5.96
CA VAL A 360 -20.56 -8.19 -5.92
C VAL A 360 -21.72 -7.32 -5.49
N LYS A 361 -22.95 -7.80 -5.71
CA LYS A 361 -24.16 -7.07 -5.35
C LYS A 361 -24.46 -7.20 -3.87
N ASP A 362 -24.74 -6.08 -3.22
CA ASP A 362 -25.09 -6.01 -1.81
C ASP A 362 -26.26 -6.94 -1.42
N SER A 363 -27.28 -7.09 -2.29
CA SER A 363 -28.38 -8.04 -2.06
C SER A 363 -27.94 -9.52 -2.01
N GLU A 364 -26.77 -9.84 -2.56
CA GLU A 364 -26.19 -11.19 -2.58
C GLU A 364 -25.22 -11.42 -1.41
N GLN A 365 -24.60 -10.36 -0.90
CA GLN A 365 -23.57 -10.41 0.13
C GLN A 365 -24.14 -10.66 1.53
N ALA A 366 -25.41 -10.31 1.78
CA ALA A 366 -26.08 -10.44 3.08
C ALA A 366 -26.03 -11.86 3.71
N LEU A 367 -25.83 -12.90 2.88
CA LEU A 367 -25.75 -14.30 3.32
C LEU A 367 -24.33 -14.77 3.70
N TYR A 368 -23.29 -14.05 3.29
CA TYR A 368 -21.90 -14.55 3.35
C TYR A 368 -21.02 -13.81 4.36
N GLY A 369 -21.53 -12.76 5.01
CA GLY A 369 -20.79 -12.01 6.04
C GLY A 369 -19.53 -11.31 5.53
N ARG A 370 -19.41 -11.14 4.20
CA ARG A 370 -18.28 -10.47 3.54
C ARG A 370 -18.79 -9.66 2.35
N SER A 371 -18.26 -8.45 2.18
CA SER A 371 -18.47 -7.65 0.99
C SER A 371 -17.40 -7.90 -0.06
N VAL A 372 -17.79 -7.85 -1.34
CA VAL A 372 -16.87 -8.02 -2.47
C VAL A 372 -17.19 -6.94 -3.50
N GLU A 373 -16.33 -5.95 -3.63
CA GLU A 373 -16.53 -4.83 -4.53
C GLU A 373 -15.61 -4.87 -5.76
N CYS A 374 -15.94 -4.04 -6.76
CA CYS A 374 -15.06 -3.85 -7.91
C CYS A 374 -13.63 -3.46 -7.48
N ASP A 375 -13.52 -2.61 -6.46
CA ASP A 375 -12.25 -2.10 -5.92
C ASP A 375 -11.45 -3.14 -5.10
N ASP A 376 -12.08 -4.25 -4.67
CA ASP A 376 -11.35 -5.35 -4.02
C ASP A 376 -10.47 -6.12 -5.03
N CYS A 377 -10.83 -6.06 -6.31
CA CYS A 377 -10.13 -6.76 -7.39
C CYS A 377 -9.40 -5.82 -8.36
N HIS A 378 -9.82 -4.54 -8.43
CA HIS A 378 -9.30 -3.56 -9.36
C HIS A 378 -8.91 -2.27 -8.65
N ASN A 379 -7.92 -1.56 -9.17
CA ASN A 379 -7.64 -0.20 -8.74
C ASN A 379 -7.95 0.75 -9.91
N ALA A 380 -9.09 1.44 -9.83
CA ALA A 380 -9.55 2.33 -10.90
C ALA A 380 -8.51 3.43 -11.27
N HIS A 381 -7.64 3.81 -10.33
CA HIS A 381 -6.63 4.85 -10.49
C HIS A 381 -5.32 4.37 -11.14
N ARG A 382 -5.15 3.05 -11.35
CA ARG A 382 -3.90 2.44 -11.83
C ARG A 382 -4.11 1.36 -12.89
N ALA A 383 -5.30 0.75 -12.96
CA ALA A 383 -5.62 -0.30 -13.91
C ALA A 383 -5.40 0.15 -15.36
N THR A 384 -4.70 -0.69 -16.13
CA THR A 384 -4.42 -0.46 -17.56
C THR A 384 -5.06 -1.57 -18.41
N PRO A 385 -5.20 -1.39 -19.73
CA PRO A 385 -5.71 -2.47 -20.59
C PRO A 385 -4.79 -3.70 -20.60
N ALA A 386 -3.49 -3.50 -20.34
CA ALA A 386 -2.49 -4.57 -20.29
C ALA A 386 -2.45 -5.27 -18.92
N ASN A 387 -2.68 -4.52 -17.84
CA ASN A 387 -2.69 -5.02 -16.47
C ASN A 387 -3.91 -4.46 -15.71
N PRO A 388 -5.05 -5.16 -15.71
CA PRO A 388 -6.24 -4.77 -14.95
C PRO A 388 -6.07 -4.84 -13.43
N LEU A 389 -5.00 -5.50 -12.94
CA LEU A 389 -4.67 -5.65 -11.52
C LEU A 389 -3.61 -4.64 -11.06
N ALA A 390 -3.19 -3.72 -11.94
CA ALA A 390 -2.20 -2.73 -11.58
C ALA A 390 -2.69 -1.89 -10.38
N GLY A 391 -1.87 -1.83 -9.33
CA GLY A 391 -2.18 -1.06 -8.11
C GLY A 391 -3.06 -1.79 -7.09
N THR A 392 -3.31 -3.09 -7.23
CA THR A 392 -3.97 -3.90 -6.21
C THR A 392 -2.96 -4.59 -5.29
N SER A 393 -3.46 -5.12 -4.17
CA SER A 393 -2.72 -5.92 -3.20
C SER A 393 -3.26 -7.34 -3.15
N GLY A 394 -2.43 -8.27 -2.70
CA GLY A 394 -2.77 -9.67 -2.56
C GLY A 394 -1.94 -10.36 -1.48
N VAL A 395 -1.96 -11.68 -1.49
CA VAL A 395 -1.21 -12.55 -0.57
C VAL A 395 -0.34 -13.51 -1.37
N ASP A 396 0.94 -13.61 -1.04
CA ASP A 396 1.86 -14.52 -1.73
C ASP A 396 1.78 -15.97 -1.21
N LEU A 397 2.61 -16.88 -1.75
CA LEU A 397 2.63 -18.29 -1.33
C LEU A 397 3.07 -18.52 0.12
N ARG A 398 3.73 -17.56 0.76
CA ARG A 398 4.14 -17.62 2.17
C ARG A 398 3.05 -17.15 3.12
N GLY A 399 2.03 -16.45 2.59
CA GLY A 399 0.99 -15.81 3.38
C GLY A 399 1.26 -14.32 3.62
N ASP A 400 2.32 -13.76 3.02
CA ASP A 400 2.70 -12.37 3.20
C ASP A 400 1.87 -11.45 2.30
N ALA A 401 1.50 -10.27 2.82
CA ALA A 401 0.87 -9.23 2.03
C ALA A 401 1.84 -8.68 0.98
N VAL A 402 1.43 -8.66 -0.29
CA VAL A 402 2.20 -8.16 -1.42
C VAL A 402 1.36 -7.19 -2.24
N GLY A 403 2.04 -6.31 -2.99
CA GLY A 403 1.35 -5.37 -3.86
C GLY A 403 1.33 -3.94 -3.32
N TRP A 404 0.47 -3.13 -3.90
CA TRP A 404 0.40 -1.70 -3.59
C TRP A 404 0.13 -1.45 -2.09
N ARG A 405 0.86 -0.51 -1.48
CA ARG A 405 0.76 -0.14 -0.05
C ARG A 405 0.98 -1.30 0.94
N THR A 406 1.76 -2.30 0.55
CA THR A 406 2.24 -3.35 1.45
C THR A 406 3.73 -3.16 1.75
N ALA A 407 4.26 -3.94 2.70
CA ALA A 407 5.71 -3.97 2.97
C ALA A 407 6.53 -4.51 1.79
N ASN A 408 5.90 -5.18 0.82
CA ASN A 408 6.53 -5.70 -0.39
C ASN A 408 5.85 -5.12 -1.65
N PRO A 409 6.13 -3.85 -1.99
CA PRO A 409 5.48 -3.16 -3.10
C PRO A 409 5.99 -3.66 -4.45
N ARG A 410 5.15 -4.42 -5.17
CA ARG A 410 5.39 -4.90 -6.54
C ARG A 410 4.08 -5.13 -7.29
N GLU A 411 4.12 -5.41 -8.58
CA GLU A 411 2.94 -5.95 -9.26
C GLU A 411 2.62 -7.35 -8.74
N ILE A 412 1.34 -7.61 -8.52
CA ILE A 412 0.86 -8.92 -8.08
C ILE A 412 0.54 -9.82 -9.28
N SER A 413 0.69 -11.12 -9.09
CA SER A 413 0.14 -12.12 -10.00
C SER A 413 -1.34 -12.35 -9.68
N GLU A 414 -2.13 -12.81 -10.67
CA GLU A 414 -3.58 -13.04 -10.49
C GLU A 414 -3.89 -13.97 -9.30
N TYR A 415 -3.10 -15.03 -9.09
CA TYR A 415 -3.33 -15.94 -7.96
C TYR A 415 -3.14 -15.27 -6.60
N GLU A 416 -2.29 -14.24 -6.51
CA GLU A 416 -2.02 -13.51 -5.26
C GLU A 416 -3.23 -12.65 -4.87
N LEU A 417 -3.94 -12.11 -5.85
CA LEU A 417 -5.24 -11.47 -5.61
C LEU A 417 -6.22 -12.48 -5.03
N CYS A 418 -6.34 -13.66 -5.66
CA CYS A 418 -7.27 -14.71 -5.23
C CYS A 418 -6.96 -15.20 -3.81
N PHE A 419 -5.69 -15.33 -3.44
CA PHE A 419 -5.27 -15.75 -2.10
C PHE A 419 -5.66 -14.77 -1.01
N GLY A 420 -5.86 -13.48 -1.35
CA GLY A 420 -6.44 -12.50 -0.43
C GLY A 420 -7.76 -12.96 0.19
N CYS A 421 -8.56 -13.76 -0.54
CA CYS A 421 -9.86 -14.27 -0.09
C CYS A 421 -9.95 -15.80 0.03
N HIS A 422 -9.16 -16.57 -0.72
CA HIS A 422 -9.28 -18.02 -0.83
C HIS A 422 -8.12 -18.82 -0.19
N ALA A 423 -7.36 -18.21 0.73
CA ALA A 423 -6.26 -18.84 1.46
C ALA A 423 -6.55 -19.04 2.98
N ASP A 424 -5.60 -18.66 3.84
CA ASP A 424 -5.39 -19.12 5.23
C ASP A 424 -6.57 -19.00 6.20
N THR A 425 -7.15 -17.82 6.35
CA THR A 425 -8.17 -17.59 7.40
C THR A 425 -9.47 -17.00 6.85
N ARG A 426 -9.51 -16.66 5.55
CA ARG A 426 -10.69 -16.05 4.91
C ARG A 426 -11.73 -17.06 4.40
N ASN A 427 -11.44 -18.37 4.51
CA ASN A 427 -12.34 -19.48 4.17
C ASN A 427 -12.97 -20.17 5.39
N ALA A 428 -12.82 -19.60 6.61
CA ALA A 428 -13.35 -20.18 7.84
C ALA A 428 -14.90 -20.27 7.80
N GLY A 429 -15.42 -21.40 7.31
CA GLY A 429 -16.86 -21.67 7.17
C GLY A 429 -17.28 -22.25 5.82
N MET A 430 -16.43 -22.22 4.79
CA MET A 430 -16.69 -22.88 3.50
C MET A 430 -15.97 -24.23 3.46
N SER A 431 -16.60 -25.27 2.89
CA SER A 431 -16.03 -26.64 2.74
C SER A 431 -14.87 -26.71 1.72
N THR A 432 -14.17 -25.60 1.48
CA THR A 432 -13.09 -25.45 0.51
C THR A 432 -11.75 -25.52 1.20
N THR A 433 -10.76 -26.10 0.52
CA THR A 433 -9.38 -26.14 0.96
C THR A 433 -8.70 -24.77 0.86
N ASN A 434 -7.60 -24.60 1.57
CA ASN A 434 -6.74 -23.42 1.45
C ASN A 434 -5.96 -23.48 0.12
N LEU A 435 -6.36 -22.64 -0.85
CA LEU A 435 -5.78 -22.67 -2.19
C LEU A 435 -4.29 -22.29 -2.23
N ARG A 436 -3.82 -21.47 -1.27
CA ARG A 436 -2.40 -21.12 -1.15
C ARG A 436 -1.57 -22.37 -0.89
N LEU A 437 -2.01 -23.22 0.04
CA LEU A 437 -1.36 -24.49 0.38
C LEU A 437 -1.49 -25.54 -0.74
N ASP A 438 -2.63 -25.56 -1.42
CA ASP A 438 -2.87 -26.52 -2.49
C ASP A 438 -2.02 -26.27 -3.73
N LEU A 439 -1.80 -24.99 -4.07
CA LEU A 439 -1.01 -24.57 -5.22
C LEU A 439 0.49 -24.41 -4.94
N GLN A 440 0.96 -24.79 -3.74
CA GLN A 440 2.40 -24.75 -3.43
C GLN A 440 3.20 -25.75 -4.28
N ALA A 441 4.42 -25.36 -4.65
CA ALA A 441 5.31 -26.19 -5.44
C ALA A 441 5.81 -27.45 -4.69
N ASN A 442 5.74 -27.49 -3.35
CA ASN A 442 6.04 -28.68 -2.56
C ASN A 442 4.95 -29.75 -2.72
N ASN A 443 3.70 -29.37 -3.02
CA ASN A 443 2.59 -30.29 -3.23
C ASN A 443 2.91 -31.28 -4.36
N SER A 444 2.59 -32.55 -4.16
CA SER A 444 2.92 -33.60 -5.13
C SER A 444 2.04 -33.59 -6.38
N ALA A 445 0.95 -32.82 -6.45
CA ALA A 445 0.06 -32.81 -7.62
C ALA A 445 -0.62 -31.47 -7.90
N PHE A 446 0.04 -30.35 -7.58
CA PHE A 446 -0.52 -29.03 -7.88
C PHE A 446 -0.67 -28.78 -9.39
N HIS A 447 -1.71 -28.05 -9.76
CA HIS A 447 -1.83 -27.47 -11.10
C HIS A 447 -0.92 -26.24 -11.25
N PRO A 448 -0.36 -25.98 -12.45
CA PRO A 448 0.74 -25.04 -12.62
C PRO A 448 0.30 -23.56 -12.60
N VAL A 449 -0.22 -23.07 -11.47
CA VAL A 449 -0.68 -21.69 -11.31
C VAL A 449 0.46 -20.81 -10.77
N ALA A 450 0.96 -21.14 -9.58
CA ALA A 450 2.01 -20.37 -8.93
C ALA A 450 3.44 -20.80 -9.32
N ALA A 451 3.59 -21.97 -9.95
CA ALA A 451 4.85 -22.51 -10.46
C ALA A 451 4.62 -23.46 -11.65
N PRO A 452 5.64 -23.75 -12.49
CA PRO A 452 5.54 -24.78 -13.50
C PRO A 452 5.22 -26.16 -12.90
N GLY A 453 4.42 -26.95 -13.59
CA GLY A 453 3.97 -28.25 -13.08
C GLY A 453 5.10 -29.26 -13.05
N LYS A 454 5.09 -30.20 -12.09
CA LYS A 454 6.20 -31.18 -11.94
C LYS A 454 6.30 -32.19 -13.09
N ASN A 455 5.24 -32.38 -13.90
CA ASN A 455 5.26 -33.32 -15.02
C ASN A 455 5.94 -32.75 -16.28
N GLY A 456 7.27 -32.80 -16.31
CA GLY A 456 8.10 -32.36 -17.44
C GLY A 456 8.33 -33.41 -18.54
N SER A 457 7.45 -34.40 -18.72
CA SER A 457 7.68 -35.48 -19.69
C SER A 457 7.42 -35.05 -21.14
N ALA A 458 8.14 -35.65 -22.11
CA ALA A 458 7.90 -35.41 -23.55
C ALA A 458 6.46 -35.76 -23.98
N ALA A 459 5.82 -36.72 -23.29
CA ALA A 459 4.41 -37.05 -23.50
C ALA A 459 3.50 -35.91 -23.06
N MET A 460 3.76 -35.30 -21.89
CA MET A 460 3.03 -34.09 -21.46
C MET A 460 3.23 -32.95 -22.46
N THR A 461 4.46 -32.68 -22.90
CA THR A 461 4.73 -31.64 -23.90
C THR A 461 3.91 -31.82 -25.18
N GLN A 462 3.71 -33.06 -25.63
CA GLN A 462 2.93 -33.37 -26.84
C GLN A 462 1.41 -33.31 -26.63
N GLN A 463 0.95 -33.24 -25.39
CA GLN A 463 -0.47 -33.14 -25.04
C GLN A 463 -0.90 -31.69 -24.77
N LEU A 464 0.03 -30.75 -24.65
CA LEU A 464 -0.31 -29.35 -24.36
C LEU A 464 -0.72 -28.61 -25.62
N LEU A 465 -1.84 -27.88 -25.54
CA LEU A 465 -2.40 -27.08 -26.63
C LEU A 465 -2.18 -25.58 -26.41
N GLY A 466 -2.49 -24.77 -27.42
CA GLY A 466 -2.53 -23.31 -27.29
C GLY A 466 -1.18 -22.66 -26.99
N GLY A 467 -0.07 -23.27 -27.46
CA GLY A 467 1.28 -22.78 -27.23
C GLY A 467 1.80 -23.01 -25.80
N LEU A 468 1.09 -23.76 -24.97
CA LEU A 468 1.53 -24.14 -23.64
C LEU A 468 2.70 -25.13 -23.72
N THR A 469 3.61 -25.02 -22.75
CA THR A 469 4.74 -25.94 -22.55
C THR A 469 4.75 -26.40 -21.10
N THR A 470 5.57 -27.40 -20.76
CA THR A 470 5.73 -27.87 -19.38
C THR A 470 6.34 -26.81 -18.45
N ALA A 471 6.92 -25.73 -19.00
CA ALA A 471 7.41 -24.59 -18.25
C ALA A 471 6.35 -23.49 -18.06
N SER A 472 5.18 -23.61 -18.69
CA SER A 472 4.13 -22.59 -18.63
C SER A 472 3.39 -22.63 -17.28
N THR A 473 3.09 -21.45 -16.75
CA THR A 473 2.09 -21.26 -15.69
C THR A 473 0.74 -20.83 -16.28
N LEU A 474 -0.33 -21.10 -15.54
CA LEU A 474 -1.71 -20.78 -15.84
C LEU A 474 -2.21 -19.68 -14.90
N ALA A 475 -3.13 -18.88 -15.42
CA ALA A 475 -3.90 -17.90 -14.68
C ALA A 475 -5.12 -18.57 -14.03
N CYS A 476 -5.62 -18.07 -12.90
CA CYS A 476 -6.89 -18.56 -12.32
C CYS A 476 -8.01 -18.41 -13.34
N GLY A 477 -8.04 -17.27 -14.05
CA GLY A 477 -8.95 -16.97 -15.14
C GLY A 477 -8.76 -17.82 -16.41
N ASP A 478 -7.77 -18.71 -16.50
CA ASP A 478 -7.73 -19.71 -17.58
C ASP A 478 -8.77 -20.81 -17.36
N CYS A 479 -9.17 -21.02 -16.10
CA CYS A 479 -10.20 -21.98 -15.68
C CYS A 479 -11.47 -21.27 -15.18
N HIS A 480 -11.31 -20.22 -14.37
CA HIS A 480 -12.36 -19.47 -13.70
C HIS A 480 -12.73 -18.19 -14.46
N ASN A 481 -13.47 -18.37 -15.56
CA ASN A 481 -13.81 -17.29 -16.46
C ASN A 481 -15.17 -17.50 -17.10
N ASN A 482 -15.58 -16.52 -17.87
CA ASN A 482 -16.80 -16.59 -18.66
C ASN A 482 -16.71 -17.68 -19.76
N PRO A 483 -17.76 -18.52 -19.91
CA PRO A 483 -17.96 -19.41 -21.05
C PRO A 483 -17.65 -18.80 -22.41
N ALA A 484 -17.95 -17.52 -22.62
CA ALA A 484 -17.70 -16.87 -23.90
C ALA A 484 -16.20 -16.78 -24.26
N THR A 485 -15.31 -16.70 -23.26
CA THR A 485 -13.85 -16.75 -23.49
C THR A 485 -13.37 -18.12 -23.99
N ARG A 486 -14.25 -19.14 -24.06
CA ARG A 486 -13.96 -20.41 -24.74
C ARG A 486 -13.88 -20.28 -26.26
N TYR A 487 -14.25 -19.15 -26.87
CA TYR A 487 -14.20 -18.96 -28.32
C TYR A 487 -13.03 -18.05 -28.73
N VAL A 488 -12.36 -18.33 -29.86
CA VAL A 488 -11.35 -17.41 -30.43
C VAL A 488 -11.96 -16.62 -31.58
N ASN A 489 -11.81 -15.30 -31.50
CA ASN A 489 -11.85 -14.31 -32.58
C ASN A 489 -12.56 -14.76 -33.89
N GLY A 490 -13.89 -14.65 -33.91
CA GLY A 490 -14.69 -14.78 -35.14
C GLY A 490 -14.76 -16.18 -35.77
N THR A 491 -14.20 -17.21 -35.13
CA THR A 491 -14.33 -18.59 -35.60
C THR A 491 -15.48 -19.30 -34.89
N SER A 492 -16.38 -19.91 -35.67
CA SER A 492 -17.48 -20.76 -35.17
C SER A 492 -17.01 -22.13 -34.69
N THR A 493 -15.68 -22.38 -34.69
CA THR A 493 -15.07 -23.57 -34.09
C THR A 493 -15.00 -23.38 -32.56
N PRO A 494 -15.65 -24.24 -31.76
CA PRO A 494 -16.03 -23.90 -30.39
C PRO A 494 -14.93 -23.74 -29.32
N TYR A 495 -13.63 -23.76 -29.65
CA TYR A 495 -12.56 -23.90 -28.64
C TYR A 495 -11.35 -22.96 -28.87
N ALA A 496 -11.18 -22.05 -27.92
CA ALA A 496 -9.97 -21.29 -27.64
C ALA A 496 -9.03 -22.14 -26.79
N LEU A 497 -8.16 -22.85 -27.48
CA LEU A 497 -7.15 -23.70 -26.88
C LEU A 497 -6.12 -22.86 -26.12
N GLY A 498 -5.77 -23.29 -24.90
CA GLY A 498 -4.82 -22.64 -24.01
C GLY A 498 -5.42 -21.53 -23.16
N LYS A 499 -4.59 -20.51 -22.86
CA LYS A 499 -4.90 -19.43 -21.93
C LYS A 499 -6.11 -18.60 -22.37
N ALA A 500 -6.97 -18.19 -21.44
CA ALA A 500 -8.11 -17.29 -21.69
C ALA A 500 -7.65 -15.92 -22.22
N SER A 501 -6.42 -15.51 -21.89
CA SER A 501 -5.80 -14.29 -22.44
C SER A 501 -5.71 -14.29 -23.97
N SER A 502 -5.65 -15.48 -24.60
CA SER A 502 -5.66 -15.63 -26.06
C SER A 502 -7.04 -15.45 -26.72
N SER A 503 -8.11 -15.40 -25.92
CA SER A 503 -9.46 -15.12 -26.41
C SER A 503 -9.75 -13.62 -26.42
N ASN A 504 -10.50 -13.18 -27.43
CA ASN A 504 -11.07 -11.83 -27.51
C ASN A 504 -12.59 -11.82 -27.29
N ALA A 505 -13.15 -12.95 -26.85
CA ALA A 505 -14.58 -13.10 -26.67
C ALA A 505 -14.97 -12.75 -25.23
N SER A 506 -15.84 -11.73 -25.08
CA SER A 506 -16.37 -11.24 -23.80
C SER A 506 -15.34 -10.69 -22.80
N PRO A 507 -15.81 -10.05 -21.71
CA PRO A 507 -14.92 -9.66 -20.63
C PRO A 507 -14.23 -10.87 -19.99
N LYS A 508 -12.93 -10.72 -19.71
CA LYS A 508 -12.11 -11.74 -19.03
C LYS A 508 -12.21 -11.53 -17.52
N GLY A 509 -12.36 -12.63 -16.77
CA GLY A 509 -12.36 -12.64 -15.31
C GLY A 509 -13.55 -13.41 -14.73
N PRO A 510 -13.62 -13.55 -13.40
CA PRO A 510 -14.67 -14.28 -12.70
C PRO A 510 -15.99 -13.47 -12.59
N HIS A 511 -16.26 -12.59 -13.56
CA HIS A 511 -17.42 -11.67 -13.56
C HIS A 511 -18.75 -12.37 -13.88
N GLY A 512 -18.71 -13.60 -14.39
CA GLY A 512 -19.92 -14.33 -14.73
C GLY A 512 -19.65 -15.60 -15.52
N ALA A 513 -20.29 -16.69 -15.10
CA ALA A 513 -20.39 -17.94 -15.83
C ALA A 513 -21.86 -18.28 -16.12
N THR A 514 -22.09 -19.19 -17.07
CA THR A 514 -23.43 -19.75 -17.28
C THR A 514 -23.49 -21.14 -16.67
N ASN A 515 -24.69 -21.59 -16.27
CA ASN A 515 -24.90 -23.00 -15.95
C ASN A 515 -24.70 -23.83 -17.22
N GLN A 516 -23.50 -24.40 -17.40
CA GLN A 516 -23.15 -25.13 -18.61
C GLN A 516 -23.80 -26.53 -18.70
N ASN A 517 -24.57 -26.98 -17.69
CA ASN A 517 -25.09 -28.35 -17.61
C ASN A 517 -26.55 -28.54 -17.16
N GLY A 518 -27.28 -27.47 -16.83
CA GLY A 518 -28.59 -27.63 -16.17
C GLY A 518 -28.52 -28.43 -14.86
N ALA A 519 -27.32 -28.54 -14.28
CA ALA A 519 -27.10 -29.27 -13.03
C ALA A 519 -27.81 -28.51 -11.91
N THR A 520 -28.62 -29.24 -11.13
CA THR A 520 -29.42 -28.70 -10.01
C THR A 520 -28.60 -28.32 -8.79
N SER A 521 -27.28 -28.60 -8.81
CA SER A 521 -26.37 -28.35 -7.69
C SER A 521 -24.93 -28.24 -8.17
N VAL A 522 -24.44 -27.04 -8.53
CA VAL A 522 -23.03 -26.62 -8.34
C VAL A 522 -22.77 -25.16 -8.76
N SER A 523 -22.18 -24.40 -7.82
CA SER A 523 -21.82 -22.97 -7.80
C SER A 523 -20.56 -22.60 -8.60
N LYS A 524 -20.36 -23.16 -9.80
CA LYS A 524 -19.04 -23.11 -10.46
C LYS A 524 -18.89 -21.96 -11.47
N LEU A 525 -18.00 -21.03 -11.14
CA LEU A 525 -17.41 -20.04 -12.04
C LEU A 525 -16.39 -20.71 -12.96
N LEU A 526 -16.83 -21.28 -14.11
CA LEU A 526 -15.93 -21.99 -15.03
C LEU A 526 -16.09 -21.57 -16.49
N ARG A 527 -14.93 -21.48 -17.17
CA ARG A 527 -14.81 -21.16 -18.60
C ARG A 527 -15.39 -22.26 -19.49
N ALA A 528 -15.33 -23.50 -19.02
CA ALA A 528 -15.80 -24.65 -19.76
C ALA A 528 -16.25 -25.75 -18.81
N ASN A 529 -16.85 -26.78 -19.40
CA ASN A 529 -17.65 -27.73 -18.70
C ASN A 529 -16.81 -28.81 -17.97
N LEU A 530 -17.20 -29.16 -16.75
CA LEU A 530 -16.48 -30.11 -15.89
C LEU A 530 -17.45 -30.85 -14.95
N THR A 531 -17.56 -32.18 -15.11
CA THR A 531 -18.57 -32.99 -14.41
C THR A 531 -17.98 -34.02 -13.43
N PHE A 532 -18.72 -34.31 -12.35
CA PHE A 532 -18.39 -35.29 -11.30
C PHE A 532 -19.17 -36.62 -11.43
N ALA A 533 -19.55 -37.03 -12.66
CA ALA A 533 -20.42 -38.20 -12.81
C ALA A 533 -19.76 -39.46 -12.21
N ALA A 534 -20.33 -39.97 -11.10
CA ALA A 534 -19.85 -41.15 -10.39
C ALA A 534 -20.26 -42.47 -11.06
N THR A 535 -21.18 -42.43 -12.03
CA THR A 535 -21.67 -43.59 -12.77
C THR A 535 -21.18 -43.60 -14.22
N PRO A 536 -20.93 -44.79 -14.81
CA PRO A 536 -20.58 -44.91 -16.23
C PRO A 536 -21.65 -44.27 -17.10
N ARG A 537 -21.23 -43.42 -18.04
CA ARG A 537 -22.16 -42.77 -18.96
C ARG A 537 -22.63 -43.72 -20.07
N PRO A 538 -23.76 -43.41 -20.75
CA PRO A 538 -24.20 -44.19 -21.90
C PRO A 538 -23.15 -44.27 -23.00
N SER A 539 -22.40 -43.19 -23.21
CA SER A 539 -21.31 -43.07 -24.19
C SER A 539 -20.29 -42.03 -23.74
N TYR A 540 -19.08 -42.09 -24.30
CA TYR A 540 -18.09 -41.02 -24.20
C TYR A 540 -18.68 -39.69 -24.69
N SER A 541 -18.35 -38.60 -24.00
CA SER A 541 -18.66 -37.23 -24.40
C SER A 541 -17.50 -36.32 -24.03
N SER A 542 -16.97 -35.61 -25.01
CA SER A 542 -15.91 -34.60 -24.80
C SER A 542 -16.36 -33.42 -23.94
N GLU A 543 -17.66 -33.24 -23.83
CA GLU A 543 -18.24 -32.15 -23.05
C GLU A 543 -18.07 -32.34 -21.54
N ASP A 544 -17.93 -33.58 -21.06
CA ASP A 544 -17.90 -33.85 -19.62
C ASP A 544 -16.59 -33.46 -18.93
N SER A 545 -15.53 -33.26 -19.71
CA SER A 545 -14.19 -32.84 -19.26
C SER A 545 -13.63 -31.73 -20.16
N ARG A 546 -14.53 -30.93 -20.75
CA ARG A 546 -14.20 -29.88 -21.71
C ARG A 546 -13.17 -28.89 -21.16
N LEU A 547 -13.26 -28.55 -19.87
CA LEU A 547 -12.31 -27.65 -19.22
C LEU A 547 -10.87 -28.13 -19.36
N CYS A 548 -10.62 -29.42 -19.13
CA CYS A 548 -9.28 -30.01 -19.27
C CYS A 548 -8.79 -29.93 -20.73
N PHE A 549 -9.69 -30.14 -21.68
CA PHE A 549 -9.37 -30.14 -23.11
C PHE A 549 -9.13 -28.75 -23.71
N LEU A 550 -9.28 -27.68 -22.93
CA LEU A 550 -8.75 -26.37 -23.33
C LEU A 550 -7.22 -26.40 -23.37
N CYS A 551 -6.59 -27.10 -22.43
CA CYS A 551 -5.13 -27.16 -22.30
C CYS A 551 -4.54 -28.48 -22.78
N HIS A 552 -5.33 -29.56 -22.76
CA HIS A 552 -4.89 -30.90 -23.15
C HIS A 552 -5.51 -31.37 -24.47
N ASP A 553 -4.71 -32.02 -25.31
CA ASP A 553 -5.12 -32.57 -26.59
C ASP A 553 -6.05 -33.78 -26.40
N GLU A 554 -7.35 -33.54 -26.60
CA GLU A 554 -8.39 -34.57 -26.54
C GLU A 554 -8.05 -35.77 -27.43
N ALA A 555 -7.63 -35.55 -28.68
CA ALA A 555 -7.38 -36.64 -29.62
C ALA A 555 -6.24 -37.53 -29.10
N LYS A 556 -5.21 -36.94 -28.50
CA LYS A 556 -4.12 -37.70 -27.86
C LYS A 556 -4.61 -38.50 -26.66
N LEU A 557 -5.57 -37.97 -25.90
CA LEU A 557 -6.07 -38.62 -24.69
C LEU A 557 -7.15 -39.68 -24.97
N VAL A 558 -7.95 -39.58 -26.04
CA VAL A 558 -9.13 -40.45 -26.23
C VAL A 558 -9.16 -41.29 -27.51
N THR A 559 -8.20 -41.15 -28.43
CA THR A 559 -8.22 -41.92 -29.70
C THR A 559 -7.02 -42.81 -29.96
N ALA A 560 -5.86 -42.53 -29.35
CA ALA A 560 -4.62 -43.22 -29.69
C ALA A 560 -4.35 -44.40 -28.74
N SER A 561 -4.69 -45.62 -29.15
CA SER A 561 -4.29 -46.86 -28.45
C SER A 561 -2.81 -47.24 -28.64
N ASN A 562 -2.09 -46.56 -29.54
CA ASN A 562 -0.75 -46.96 -29.98
C ASN A 562 0.42 -46.24 -29.29
N GLN A 563 1.42 -47.05 -28.95
CA GLN A 563 2.73 -46.68 -28.41
C GLN A 563 3.55 -45.87 -29.43
N GLY A 564 3.44 -44.54 -29.43
CA GLY A 564 4.33 -43.69 -30.27
C GLY A 564 3.86 -42.26 -30.53
N ASN A 565 2.59 -41.94 -30.29
CA ASN A 565 1.98 -40.67 -30.72
C ASN A 565 1.87 -39.59 -29.63
N GLY A 566 2.54 -39.74 -28.48
CA GLY A 566 2.42 -38.81 -27.34
C GLY A 566 1.25 -39.11 -26.38
N ALA A 567 0.45 -40.12 -26.68
CA ALA A 567 -0.76 -40.54 -25.94
C ALA A 567 -0.48 -41.39 -24.69
N ARG A 568 0.78 -41.59 -24.29
CA ARG A 568 1.13 -42.43 -23.13
C ARG A 568 0.71 -41.74 -21.84
N THR A 569 -0.19 -42.37 -21.11
CA THR A 569 -0.58 -41.96 -19.76
C THR A 569 0.40 -42.56 -18.74
N ASN A 570 0.14 -42.31 -17.47
CA ASN A 570 1.06 -42.49 -16.36
C ASN A 570 1.18 -43.91 -15.76
N PHE A 571 0.41 -44.91 -16.22
CA PHE A 571 0.46 -46.24 -15.60
C PHE A 571 0.77 -47.41 -16.56
N ASP A 572 1.02 -47.17 -17.84
CA ASP A 572 1.38 -48.25 -18.77
C ASP A 572 2.27 -47.75 -19.92
N ASP A 573 3.39 -48.44 -20.16
CA ASP A 573 4.20 -48.29 -21.37
C ASP A 573 3.54 -48.96 -22.59
N GLY A 574 2.49 -49.74 -22.37
CA GLY A 574 1.73 -50.55 -23.30
C GLY A 574 0.58 -49.86 -24.05
N GLY A 575 0.01 -48.76 -23.53
CA GLY A 575 -1.20 -48.14 -24.09
C GLY A 575 -1.60 -46.77 -23.51
N ASN A 576 -2.79 -46.29 -23.89
CA ASN A 576 -3.37 -45.02 -23.44
C ASN A 576 -4.52 -45.28 -22.45
N LEU A 577 -4.29 -45.05 -21.16
CA LEU A 577 -5.29 -45.34 -20.13
C LEU A 577 -6.45 -44.35 -20.13
N HIS A 578 -6.26 -43.13 -20.63
CA HIS A 578 -7.38 -42.18 -20.72
C HIS A 578 -8.37 -42.68 -21.77
N GLU A 579 -7.92 -43.24 -22.90
CA GLU A 579 -8.83 -43.87 -23.88
C GLU A 579 -9.57 -45.06 -23.27
N LEU A 580 -8.86 -45.95 -22.58
CA LEU A 580 -9.48 -47.10 -21.90
C LEU A 580 -10.58 -46.68 -20.94
N HIS A 581 -10.35 -45.66 -20.09
CA HIS A 581 -11.30 -45.28 -19.05
C HIS A 581 -12.36 -44.29 -19.51
N MET A 582 -12.04 -43.37 -20.42
CA MET A 582 -13.00 -42.38 -20.92
C MET A 582 -13.89 -42.96 -22.02
N VAL A 583 -13.33 -43.80 -22.90
CA VAL A 583 -14.08 -44.42 -24.01
C VAL A 583 -14.56 -45.82 -23.65
N GLY A 584 -13.68 -46.68 -23.14
CA GLY A 584 -14.01 -48.05 -22.77
C GLY A 584 -14.95 -48.12 -21.57
N GLU A 585 -14.52 -47.58 -20.44
CA GLU A 585 -15.28 -47.60 -19.17
C GLU A 585 -16.24 -46.41 -18.99
N ARG A 586 -16.20 -45.42 -19.89
CA ARG A 586 -17.15 -44.28 -19.97
C ARG A 586 -17.18 -43.42 -18.71
N THR A 587 -16.00 -43.13 -18.18
CA THR A 587 -15.77 -42.33 -16.96
C THR A 587 -15.24 -40.93 -17.28
N THR A 588 -15.24 -40.04 -16.28
CA THR A 588 -14.74 -38.65 -16.40
C THR A 588 -13.36 -38.50 -15.77
N CYS A 589 -12.60 -37.45 -16.13
CA CYS A 589 -11.30 -37.20 -15.51
C CYS A 589 -11.39 -37.13 -13.97
N LEU A 590 -12.44 -36.50 -13.42
CA LEU A 590 -12.62 -36.34 -11.97
C LEU A 590 -12.99 -37.61 -11.21
N THR A 591 -13.39 -38.67 -11.93
CA THR A 591 -13.57 -40.01 -11.35
C THR A 591 -12.23 -40.58 -10.89
N CYS A 592 -11.13 -40.22 -11.55
CA CYS A 592 -9.78 -40.66 -11.23
C CYS A 592 -8.96 -39.57 -10.54
N HIS A 593 -9.04 -38.33 -11.03
CA HIS A 593 -8.32 -37.18 -10.51
C HIS A 593 -9.15 -36.43 -9.45
N PHE A 594 -8.71 -36.45 -8.19
CA PHE A 594 -9.26 -35.55 -7.18
C PHE A 594 -8.79 -34.11 -7.42
N ASP A 595 -9.47 -33.16 -6.78
CA ASP A 595 -9.21 -31.72 -6.75
C ASP A 595 -8.16 -31.23 -7.76
N SER A 596 -8.62 -30.51 -8.78
CA SER A 596 -7.74 -29.99 -9.82
C SER A 596 -6.64 -29.06 -9.29
N HIS A 597 -6.74 -28.56 -8.05
CA HIS A 597 -5.70 -27.71 -7.47
C HIS A 597 -4.57 -28.52 -6.83
N ALA A 598 -4.81 -29.74 -6.31
CA ALA A 598 -3.87 -30.44 -5.43
C ALA A 598 -4.16 -31.94 -5.16
N ASN A 599 -3.19 -32.62 -4.54
CA ASN A 599 -3.37 -33.92 -3.86
C ASN A 599 -3.58 -33.76 -2.34
N ARG A 600 -4.47 -32.87 -1.90
CA ARG A 600 -4.82 -32.71 -0.48
C ARG A 600 -6.33 -32.87 -0.26
N GLN A 601 -6.74 -33.54 0.81
CA GLN A 601 -8.15 -33.61 1.23
C GLN A 601 -8.55 -32.39 2.06
N THR A 602 -9.86 -32.14 2.10
CA THR A 602 -10.48 -31.19 3.02
C THR A 602 -10.28 -31.68 4.46
N GLY A 603 -9.35 -31.05 5.17
CA GLY A 603 -9.05 -31.23 6.58
C GLY A 603 -8.22 -30.04 7.07
N ALA A 604 -8.35 -29.70 8.36
CA ALA A 604 -7.57 -28.64 8.99
C ALA A 604 -6.07 -28.81 8.69
N GLU A 605 -5.37 -27.68 8.55
CA GLU A 605 -4.04 -27.57 7.95
C GLU A 605 -3.04 -28.56 8.56
N GLY A 606 -2.76 -29.64 7.82
CA GLY A 606 -1.84 -30.70 8.22
C GLY A 606 -2.06 -32.01 7.45
N SER A 607 -1.25 -32.24 6.41
CA SER A 607 -0.84 -33.57 5.89
C SER A 607 -1.86 -34.64 5.41
N SER A 608 -3.18 -34.42 5.31
CA SER A 608 -4.11 -35.45 4.77
C SER A 608 -4.18 -35.55 3.22
N HIS A 609 -3.11 -36.05 2.58
CA HIS A 609 -3.06 -36.31 1.13
C HIS A 609 -4.10 -37.36 0.68
N SER A 610 -4.69 -37.25 -0.52
CA SER A 610 -5.67 -38.24 -1.02
C SER A 610 -5.02 -39.51 -1.58
N THR A 611 -3.71 -39.46 -1.84
CA THR A 611 -2.87 -40.56 -2.35
C THR A 611 -1.64 -40.75 -1.46
N GLN A 612 -1.18 -42.00 -1.30
CA GLN A 612 0.10 -42.31 -0.66
C GLN A 612 1.09 -42.95 -1.65
N TYR A 613 2.39 -42.77 -1.43
CA TYR A 613 3.47 -43.38 -2.20
C TYR A 613 4.16 -44.46 -1.39
N ARG A 614 4.25 -45.67 -1.93
CA ARG A 614 5.00 -46.79 -1.36
C ARG A 614 6.31 -46.97 -2.12
N ILE A 615 7.42 -46.75 -1.45
CA ILE A 615 8.75 -46.70 -2.05
C ILE A 615 9.56 -47.89 -1.53
N THR A 616 9.96 -48.80 -2.41
CA THR A 616 10.92 -49.86 -2.10
C THR A 616 12.31 -49.36 -2.45
N ILE A 617 13.16 -49.11 -1.45
CA ILE A 617 14.51 -48.58 -1.63
C ILE A 617 15.55 -49.69 -1.93
N ALA A 618 16.78 -49.30 -2.28
CA ALA A 618 17.87 -50.20 -2.67
C ALA A 618 18.19 -51.31 -1.64
N SER A 619 17.98 -51.05 -0.33
CA SER A 619 18.15 -52.02 0.74
C SER A 619 17.06 -53.10 0.80
N GLY A 620 15.98 -52.95 0.03
CA GLY A 620 14.77 -53.78 0.10
C GLY A 620 13.73 -53.29 1.11
N THR A 621 14.02 -52.24 1.88
CA THR A 621 13.06 -51.64 2.83
C THR A 621 11.93 -50.92 2.08
N THR A 622 10.69 -51.01 2.60
CA THR A 622 9.53 -50.26 2.10
C THR A 622 9.28 -49.05 3.01
N VAL A 623 9.16 -47.86 2.42
CA VAL A 623 8.81 -46.60 3.11
C VAL A 623 7.57 -45.98 2.46
N TYR A 624 6.77 -45.30 3.26
CA TYR A 624 5.56 -44.60 2.81
C TYR A 624 5.81 -43.09 2.86
N SER A 625 5.37 -42.38 1.83
CA SER A 625 5.47 -40.91 1.77
C SER A 625 4.20 -40.31 1.18
N ALA A 626 3.92 -39.06 1.54
CA ALA A 626 2.89 -38.23 0.93
C ALA A 626 3.23 -37.82 -0.51
N GLY A 627 4.51 -37.80 -0.87
CA GLY A 627 5.02 -37.39 -2.18
C GLY A 627 5.91 -38.44 -2.84
N PRO A 628 6.20 -38.28 -4.14
CA PRO A 628 7.20 -39.11 -4.80
C PRO A 628 8.62 -38.80 -4.31
N PRO A 629 9.56 -39.78 -4.33
CA PRO A 629 10.95 -39.53 -3.99
C PRO A 629 11.60 -38.45 -4.87
N ALA A 630 12.54 -37.71 -4.31
CA ALA A 630 13.29 -36.68 -5.02
C ALA A 630 13.92 -37.25 -6.31
N GLY A 631 13.66 -36.56 -7.42
CA GLY A 631 14.19 -36.89 -8.74
C GLY A 631 13.61 -38.16 -9.39
N VAL A 632 12.62 -38.82 -8.75
CA VAL A 632 11.77 -39.78 -9.45
C VAL A 632 10.75 -39.00 -10.25
N LYS A 633 10.78 -39.15 -11.58
CA LYS A 633 9.75 -38.60 -12.48
C LYS A 633 8.44 -39.39 -12.34
N THR A 634 7.78 -39.31 -11.20
CA THR A 634 6.39 -39.74 -11.10
C THR A 634 5.52 -38.69 -11.77
N ARG A 635 4.46 -39.16 -12.42
CA ARG A 635 3.48 -38.28 -13.03
C ARG A 635 2.39 -38.09 -11.99
N ASN A 636 2.65 -37.14 -11.08
CA ASN A 636 1.77 -36.61 -10.02
C ASN A 636 0.33 -37.12 -10.09
N VAL A 637 -0.07 -37.95 -9.12
CA VAL A 637 -1.42 -38.50 -9.06
C VAL A 637 -2.12 -37.98 -7.82
N SER A 638 -3.27 -37.34 -8.03
CA SER A 638 -4.24 -37.00 -7.00
C SER A 638 -5.44 -37.94 -7.22
N PHE A 639 -5.57 -39.03 -6.47
CA PHE A 639 -6.68 -39.96 -6.65
C PHE A 639 -7.99 -39.42 -6.05
N SER A 640 -9.07 -39.49 -6.82
CA SER A 640 -10.45 -39.18 -6.42
C SER A 640 -10.88 -39.97 -5.19
N PRO A 641 -11.65 -39.41 -4.24
CA PRO A 641 -12.22 -40.13 -3.10
C PRO A 641 -13.09 -41.34 -3.50
N SER A 642 -13.57 -41.37 -4.75
CA SER A 642 -14.29 -42.52 -5.32
C SER A 642 -13.37 -43.71 -5.69
N VAL A 643 -12.05 -43.51 -5.65
CA VAL A 643 -11.04 -44.58 -5.78
C VAL A 643 -10.74 -45.12 -4.38
N SER A 644 -10.97 -46.41 -4.17
CA SER A 644 -10.76 -47.03 -2.87
C SER A 644 -9.34 -47.62 -2.75
N PRO A 645 -8.74 -47.62 -1.55
CA PRO A 645 -7.52 -48.36 -1.31
C PRO A 645 -7.75 -49.86 -1.55
N ARG A 646 -6.69 -50.54 -1.98
CA ARG A 646 -6.70 -52.01 -2.09
C ARG A 646 -6.30 -52.65 -0.76
N GLY A 647 -7.04 -53.68 -0.34
CA GLY A 647 -6.71 -54.46 0.86
C GLY A 647 -6.90 -53.66 2.16
N THR A 648 -5.91 -53.72 3.05
CA THR A 648 -5.92 -53.03 4.36
C THR A 648 -5.27 -51.64 4.33
N ASN A 649 -4.92 -51.13 3.14
CA ASN A 649 -4.28 -49.82 3.01
C ASN A 649 -5.23 -48.69 3.44
N ALA A 650 -4.67 -47.65 4.06
CA ALA A 650 -5.43 -46.48 4.47
C ALA A 650 -5.82 -45.57 3.29
N LYS A 651 -5.02 -45.54 2.22
CA LYS A 651 -5.20 -44.66 1.05
C LYS A 651 -4.87 -45.38 -0.27
N PRO A 652 -5.45 -44.97 -1.40
CA PRO A 652 -4.99 -45.37 -2.73
C PRO A 652 -3.48 -45.13 -2.87
N GLU A 653 -2.76 -46.13 -3.39
CA GLU A 653 -1.31 -46.17 -3.32
C GLU A 653 -0.64 -46.23 -4.70
N PHE A 654 0.38 -45.39 -4.90
CA PHE A 654 1.32 -45.51 -6.00
C PHE A 654 2.63 -46.16 -5.54
N GLN A 655 3.11 -47.15 -6.28
CA GLN A 655 4.27 -47.96 -5.90
C GLN A 655 5.49 -47.59 -6.75
N VAL A 656 6.63 -47.38 -6.10
CA VAL A 656 7.92 -47.09 -6.73
C VAL A 656 8.95 -48.08 -6.19
N ASN A 657 9.56 -48.86 -7.06
CA ASN A 657 10.72 -49.69 -6.72
C ASN A 657 11.99 -49.02 -7.27
N ALA A 658 12.81 -48.52 -6.35
CA ALA A 658 14.07 -47.87 -6.65
C ALA A 658 15.13 -48.86 -7.17
N THR A 659 15.12 -50.10 -6.69
CA THR A 659 16.12 -51.12 -7.03
C THR A 659 16.02 -51.59 -8.49
N ASN A 660 14.80 -51.87 -8.95
CA ASN A 660 14.56 -52.45 -10.28
C ASN A 660 13.79 -51.53 -11.22
N ARG A 661 13.55 -50.28 -10.80
CA ARG A 661 12.80 -49.24 -11.52
C ARG A 661 11.35 -49.58 -11.84
N GLN A 662 10.77 -50.62 -11.25
CA GLN A 662 9.35 -50.91 -11.44
C GLN A 662 8.48 -49.83 -10.80
N ARG A 663 7.36 -49.52 -11.45
CA ARG A 663 6.30 -48.61 -11.00
C ARG A 663 4.98 -49.36 -11.05
N GLY A 664 4.04 -49.03 -10.18
CA GLY A 664 2.72 -49.66 -10.17
C GLY A 664 1.71 -48.90 -9.32
N CYS A 665 0.48 -49.39 -9.23
CA CYS A 665 -0.55 -48.85 -8.35
C CYS A 665 -1.30 -49.97 -7.63
N ALA A 666 -1.79 -49.70 -6.43
CA ALA A 666 -2.63 -50.59 -5.64
C ALA A 666 -3.93 -49.87 -5.30
N ILE A 667 -4.92 -50.01 -6.19
CA ILE A 667 -6.20 -49.31 -6.13
C ILE A 667 -7.38 -50.24 -6.45
N VAL A 668 -8.56 -49.87 -5.99
CA VAL A 668 -9.84 -50.49 -6.35
C VAL A 668 -10.69 -49.44 -7.05
N CYS A 669 -11.09 -49.72 -8.30
CA CYS A 669 -11.93 -48.84 -9.09
C CYS A 669 -13.14 -49.63 -9.62
N HIS A 670 -14.34 -49.04 -9.54
CA HIS A 670 -15.59 -49.68 -10.02
C HIS A 670 -15.85 -51.07 -9.42
N GLY A 671 -15.46 -51.27 -8.15
CA GLY A 671 -15.59 -52.55 -7.45
C GLY A 671 -14.68 -53.65 -7.98
N LYS A 672 -13.73 -53.33 -8.87
CA LYS A 672 -12.72 -54.25 -9.38
C LYS A 672 -11.36 -53.90 -8.79
N ASP A 673 -10.68 -54.91 -8.27
CA ASP A 673 -9.26 -54.82 -7.97
C ASP A 673 -8.50 -54.57 -9.26
N HIS A 674 -7.85 -53.40 -9.37
CA HIS A 674 -6.80 -53.25 -10.35
C HIS A 674 -5.57 -53.97 -9.80
N ASN A 675 -5.27 -55.12 -10.40
CA ASN A 675 -4.05 -55.88 -10.11
C ASN A 675 -2.85 -54.93 -10.30
N PRO A 676 -1.76 -55.03 -9.51
CA PRO A 676 -0.61 -54.14 -9.64
C PRO A 676 0.09 -54.50 -10.95
N TYR A 677 -0.36 -53.88 -12.04
CA TYR A 677 0.41 -53.85 -13.27
C TYR A 677 1.66 -53.07 -12.94
N THR A 678 2.75 -53.83 -12.82
CA THR A 678 4.07 -53.24 -12.66
C THR A 678 4.64 -53.01 -14.05
N TYR A 679 5.03 -51.78 -14.33
CA TYR A 679 5.72 -51.42 -15.57
C TYR A 679 7.11 -50.90 -15.21
N THR A 680 8.06 -51.01 -16.15
CA THR A 680 9.42 -50.47 -15.97
C THR A 680 9.63 -49.38 -17.02
N PRO A 681 9.75 -48.10 -16.61
CA PRO A 681 9.95 -46.99 -17.53
C PRO A 681 11.17 -47.21 -18.45
N SER A 682 11.05 -46.84 -19.72
CA SER A 682 12.17 -46.88 -20.66
C SER A 682 13.30 -45.91 -20.27
N ALA A 683 14.55 -46.34 -20.43
CA ALA A 683 15.77 -45.57 -20.10
C ALA A 683 15.88 -44.21 -20.82
N THR A 684 15.18 -44.01 -21.95
CA THR A 684 15.13 -42.71 -22.65
C THR A 684 14.23 -41.68 -21.97
N TYR A 685 13.28 -42.15 -21.16
CA TYR A 685 12.29 -41.32 -20.46
C TYR A 685 12.53 -41.26 -18.94
N ASP A 686 13.35 -42.17 -18.43
CA ASP A 686 13.72 -42.40 -17.03
C ASP A 686 15.15 -41.90 -16.75
N ASN A 687 15.44 -40.63 -17.10
CA ASN A 687 16.74 -39.99 -16.80
C ASN A 687 16.89 -39.70 -15.28
N ASP A 688 16.67 -40.70 -14.44
CA ASP A 688 16.90 -40.66 -13.00
C ASP A 688 18.35 -41.12 -12.78
N GLY A 689 19.31 -40.19 -12.96
CA GLY A 689 20.72 -40.44 -12.67
C GLY A 689 21.04 -40.50 -11.17
N LEU A 690 20.24 -41.22 -10.37
CA LEU A 690 20.21 -41.04 -8.91
C LEU A 690 20.61 -42.29 -8.12
N THR A 691 21.59 -42.10 -7.24
CA THR A 691 21.68 -42.79 -5.96
C THR A 691 20.45 -42.44 -5.13
N TYR A 692 19.67 -43.45 -4.75
CA TYR A 692 18.49 -43.26 -3.91
C TYR A 692 18.91 -43.00 -2.46
N THR A 693 18.90 -41.73 -2.04
CA THR A 693 18.92 -41.39 -0.62
C THR A 693 17.56 -41.74 -0.05
N LEU A 694 17.52 -42.66 0.93
CA LEU A 694 16.32 -42.91 1.70
C LEU A 694 16.01 -41.63 2.47
N CYS A 695 14.80 -41.10 2.30
CA CYS A 695 14.26 -39.99 3.07
C CYS A 695 13.21 -40.61 3.98
N THR A 696 13.57 -40.84 5.23
CA THR A 696 12.65 -41.25 6.29
C THR A 696 12.17 -39.99 6.97
N ASP A 697 10.86 -39.90 7.14
CA ASP A 697 10.15 -38.90 7.95
C ASP A 697 9.36 -39.75 8.95
N GLY A 698 10.01 -40.09 10.06
CA GLY A 698 9.60 -41.15 10.99
C GLY A 698 8.47 -40.73 11.93
N ASP A 699 8.25 -39.42 12.07
CA ASP A 699 7.18 -38.83 12.86
C ASP A 699 6.12 -38.09 12.01
N GLY A 700 6.38 -37.83 10.74
CA GLY A 700 5.42 -37.35 9.74
C GLY A 700 5.27 -35.84 9.67
N ASP A 701 6.28 -35.07 10.08
CA ASP A 701 6.25 -33.60 10.08
C ASP A 701 6.66 -32.96 8.74
N GLY A 702 7.20 -33.77 7.82
CA GLY A 702 7.60 -33.35 6.49
C GLY A 702 9.09 -33.02 6.33
N TYR A 703 9.90 -33.16 7.37
CA TYR A 703 11.36 -33.05 7.32
C TYR A 703 12.03 -34.42 7.42
N PRO A 704 12.92 -34.78 6.49
CA PRO A 704 13.51 -36.11 6.46
C PRO A 704 14.84 -36.17 7.21
N ALA A 705 15.12 -37.29 7.88
CA ALA A 705 16.36 -37.55 8.61
C ALA A 705 17.66 -37.51 7.77
N GLN A 706 17.56 -37.46 6.45
CA GLN A 706 18.69 -37.56 5.53
C GLN A 706 18.84 -36.33 4.65
N THR A 707 20.09 -35.90 4.44
CA THR A 707 20.45 -34.81 3.54
C THR A 707 20.17 -35.15 2.07
N GLY A 708 19.72 -34.15 1.29
CA GLY A 708 19.48 -34.30 -0.15
C GLY A 708 18.07 -34.76 -0.55
N CYS A 709 17.11 -34.65 0.37
CA CYS A 709 15.74 -35.12 0.22
C CYS A 709 14.73 -34.05 -0.26
N GLY A 710 15.20 -32.85 -0.61
CA GLY A 710 14.36 -31.75 -1.13
C GLY A 710 13.87 -30.74 -0.07
N SER A 711 14.11 -31.04 1.22
CA SER A 711 14.01 -30.12 2.36
C SER A 711 15.28 -30.23 3.22
N THR A 712 15.43 -29.34 4.20
CA THR A 712 16.51 -29.37 5.20
C THR A 712 16.43 -30.66 6.04
N GLN A 713 17.56 -31.19 6.49
CA GLN A 713 17.62 -32.45 7.24
C GLN A 713 17.00 -32.28 8.63
N ASP A 714 16.15 -33.22 9.03
CA ASP A 714 15.64 -33.32 10.39
C ASP A 714 16.67 -33.92 11.35
N CYS A 715 16.85 -33.26 12.50
CA CYS A 715 17.73 -33.68 13.58
C CYS A 715 17.11 -34.74 14.50
N ASN A 716 15.78 -34.91 14.52
CA ASN A 716 15.10 -35.94 15.32
C ASN A 716 13.81 -36.51 14.69
N ASP A 717 14.02 -37.44 13.77
CA ASP A 717 13.03 -38.17 12.96
C ASP A 717 12.08 -39.11 13.73
N ALA A 718 11.94 -38.93 15.04
CA ALA A 718 11.04 -39.70 15.90
C ALA A 718 10.11 -38.79 16.72
N ASN A 719 10.23 -37.48 16.60
CA ASN A 719 9.48 -36.49 17.34
C ASN A 719 9.09 -35.31 16.45
N GLY A 720 7.86 -35.30 15.92
CA GLY A 720 7.38 -34.25 14.99
C GLY A 720 7.15 -32.88 15.62
N GLN A 721 7.68 -32.63 16.82
CA GLN A 721 7.86 -31.31 17.39
C GLN A 721 9.29 -30.78 17.23
N VAL A 722 10.19 -31.59 16.66
CA VAL A 722 11.60 -31.26 16.42
C VAL A 722 11.80 -31.25 14.91
N TYR A 723 12.04 -30.09 14.33
CA TYR A 723 12.27 -29.96 12.89
C TYR A 723 12.97 -28.64 12.54
N PRO A 724 13.65 -28.55 11.38
CA PRO A 724 14.28 -27.32 10.92
C PRO A 724 13.37 -26.08 10.97
N GLY A 725 13.67 -25.15 11.88
CA GLY A 725 12.92 -23.91 12.10
C GLY A 725 11.64 -24.04 12.94
N ALA A 726 11.51 -25.09 13.77
CA ALA A 726 10.44 -25.19 14.75
C ALA A 726 10.50 -24.06 15.79
N PRO A 727 9.36 -23.55 16.31
CA PRO A 727 9.40 -22.55 17.38
C PRO A 727 9.89 -23.14 18.70
N GLU A 728 11.08 -22.76 19.15
CA GLU A 728 11.64 -23.10 20.46
C GLU A 728 11.46 -21.93 21.46
N ASP A 729 10.19 -21.56 21.72
CA ASP A 729 9.85 -20.33 22.45
C ASP A 729 8.95 -20.54 23.67
N THR A 730 8.81 -21.80 24.12
CA THR A 730 7.97 -22.15 25.27
C THR A 730 8.77 -22.80 26.40
N ALA A 731 8.33 -22.57 27.63
CA ALA A 731 8.96 -23.11 28.82
C ALA A 731 9.26 -24.63 28.76
N PRO A 732 8.35 -25.50 28.28
CA PRO A 732 8.64 -26.93 28.13
C PRO A 732 9.67 -27.29 27.06
N LEU A 733 9.74 -26.52 25.97
CA LEU A 733 10.72 -26.74 24.90
C LEU A 733 12.09 -26.23 25.35
N CYS A 734 12.14 -25.06 25.99
CA CYS A 734 13.35 -24.45 26.54
C CYS A 734 13.87 -25.07 27.85
N SER A 735 13.52 -26.33 28.15
CA SER A 735 14.02 -27.06 29.32
C SER A 735 14.04 -28.58 29.14
N ASP A 736 13.89 -29.07 27.90
CA ASP A 736 13.85 -30.50 27.60
C ASP A 736 15.18 -31.06 27.07
N SER A 737 16.17 -30.20 26.86
CA SER A 737 17.51 -30.53 26.36
C SER A 737 17.51 -31.14 24.97
N VAL A 738 16.51 -30.77 24.16
CA VAL A 738 16.38 -31.12 22.76
C VAL A 738 16.57 -29.85 21.93
N ASP A 739 17.35 -29.96 20.86
CA ASP A 739 17.43 -28.93 19.82
C ASP A 739 16.14 -29.06 19.01
N ASN A 740 15.14 -28.23 19.30
CA ASN A 740 13.82 -28.40 18.69
C ASN A 740 13.77 -27.86 17.27
N ASP A 741 14.64 -26.90 16.91
CA ASP A 741 14.62 -26.23 15.61
C ASP A 741 15.75 -26.64 14.65
N CYS A 742 16.59 -27.58 15.09
CA CYS A 742 17.71 -28.17 14.38
C CYS A 742 18.78 -27.16 13.93
N ASP A 743 18.96 -26.06 14.67
CA ASP A 743 19.95 -25.02 14.38
C ASP A 743 21.26 -25.19 15.18
N THR A 744 21.36 -26.24 15.99
CA THR A 744 22.45 -26.61 16.90
C THR A 744 22.46 -25.91 18.27
N ALA A 745 21.56 -24.97 18.52
CA ALA A 745 21.28 -24.47 19.85
C ALA A 745 20.35 -25.43 20.62
N THR A 746 20.45 -25.45 21.94
CA THR A 746 19.63 -26.27 22.84
C THR A 746 19.24 -25.45 24.04
N ASP A 747 17.96 -25.41 24.38
CA ASP A 747 17.43 -24.73 25.57
C ASP A 747 18.04 -23.32 25.73
N CYS A 748 18.81 -23.09 26.79
CA CYS A 748 19.40 -21.79 27.16
C CYS A 748 20.45 -21.26 26.18
N ALA A 749 20.97 -22.11 25.29
CA ALA A 749 21.81 -21.65 24.19
C ALA A 749 21.00 -20.93 23.11
N GLU A 750 19.70 -21.20 22.99
CA GLU A 750 18.81 -20.59 21.99
C GLU A 750 18.34 -19.19 22.41
N ALA A 751 18.34 -18.23 21.48
CA ALA A 751 17.95 -16.85 21.76
C ALA A 751 16.49 -16.73 22.19
N ALA A 752 15.59 -17.53 21.61
CA ALA A 752 14.17 -17.57 21.95
C ALA A 752 13.89 -18.12 23.36
N CYS A 753 14.82 -18.89 23.94
CA CYS A 753 14.68 -19.50 25.26
C CYS A 753 15.24 -18.68 26.43
N ARG A 754 16.08 -17.68 26.16
CA ARG A 754 16.71 -16.82 27.18
C ARG A 754 15.74 -15.91 27.94
N VAL A 755 14.48 -15.88 27.54
CA VAL A 755 13.37 -15.20 28.25
C VAL A 755 12.95 -15.96 29.52
N PHE A 756 13.28 -17.25 29.67
CA PHE A 756 12.85 -18.07 30.80
C PHE A 756 13.83 -18.02 32.00
N PRO A 757 13.33 -17.85 33.25
CA PRO A 757 14.13 -17.51 34.43
C PRO A 757 14.96 -18.65 35.05
N TRP A 758 14.99 -19.85 34.45
CA TRP A 758 15.72 -21.01 34.98
C TRP A 758 16.99 -21.37 34.20
N CYS A 759 17.38 -20.61 33.19
CA CYS A 759 18.68 -20.75 32.56
C CYS A 759 19.78 -20.33 33.54
N PRO A 760 20.56 -21.28 34.10
CA PRO A 760 21.55 -20.96 35.11
C PRO A 760 22.77 -20.31 34.46
N CYS A 761 23.38 -19.40 35.21
CA CYS A 761 24.64 -18.76 34.87
C CYS A 761 25.67 -19.18 35.92
N THR A 762 26.79 -19.71 35.47
CA THR A 762 27.91 -20.12 36.31
C THR A 762 28.87 -18.95 36.43
N ASP A 763 29.05 -18.48 37.66
CA ASP A 763 30.02 -17.46 38.08
C ASP A 763 30.83 -18.11 39.21
N ALA A 764 31.90 -18.84 38.85
CA ALA A 764 32.59 -19.72 39.79
C ALA A 764 33.66 -18.99 40.62
N ASP A 765 34.08 -17.79 40.22
CA ASP A 765 34.98 -16.93 40.98
C ASP A 765 34.32 -15.66 41.56
N ASN A 766 33.01 -15.49 41.32
CA ASN A 766 32.14 -14.45 41.85
C ASN A 766 32.51 -13.02 41.38
N ASP A 767 32.99 -12.87 40.15
CA ASP A 767 33.34 -11.57 39.58
C ASP A 767 32.20 -10.91 38.77
N THR A 768 31.05 -11.60 38.69
CA THR A 768 29.82 -11.22 37.98
C THR A 768 29.82 -11.39 36.46
N TYR A 769 30.90 -11.93 35.92
CA TYR A 769 30.96 -12.50 34.57
C TYR A 769 30.69 -13.99 34.65
N PHE A 770 30.33 -14.60 33.52
CA PHE A 770 29.81 -15.95 33.50
C PHE A 770 30.55 -16.79 32.48
N ALA A 771 30.83 -18.05 32.81
CA ALA A 771 31.40 -19.03 31.87
C ALA A 771 30.56 -19.16 30.59
N GLU A 772 29.24 -18.99 30.71
CA GLU A 772 28.31 -19.08 29.59
C GLU A 772 28.10 -17.72 28.89
N SER A 773 28.41 -17.68 27.59
CA SER A 773 28.31 -16.49 26.73
C SER A 773 26.89 -15.92 26.56
N TYR A 774 25.85 -16.63 26.98
CA TYR A 774 24.47 -16.14 26.92
C TYR A 774 24.03 -15.39 28.19
N CYS A 775 24.81 -15.44 29.27
CA CYS A 775 24.51 -14.80 30.55
C CYS A 775 25.08 -13.37 30.67
N GLY A 776 25.91 -12.95 29.71
CA GLY A 776 26.61 -11.68 29.72
C GLY A 776 27.81 -11.73 28.79
N ALA A 777 28.78 -10.83 28.98
CA ALA A 777 30.06 -10.98 28.34
C ALA A 777 30.75 -12.24 28.89
N GLN A 778 31.24 -13.10 27.99
CA GLN A 778 31.76 -14.43 28.35
C GLN A 778 33.06 -14.30 29.13
N ASP A 779 33.09 -14.89 30.32
CA ASP A 779 34.32 -15.06 31.09
C ASP A 779 35.18 -16.16 30.46
N CYS A 780 36.35 -15.78 29.93
CA CYS A 780 37.29 -16.72 29.33
C CYS A 780 38.08 -17.54 30.38
N ASN A 781 38.00 -17.18 31.66
CA ASN A 781 38.53 -17.94 32.78
C ASN A 781 37.72 -17.74 34.08
N ASP A 782 36.57 -18.42 34.15
CA ASP A 782 35.62 -18.50 35.29
C ASP A 782 36.22 -19.02 36.63
N PHE A 783 37.53 -19.27 36.69
CA PHE A 783 38.24 -19.61 37.91
C PHE A 783 39.21 -18.51 38.38
N ASN A 784 39.28 -17.39 37.67
CA ASN A 784 40.18 -16.28 37.93
C ASN A 784 39.52 -14.92 37.64
N ALA A 785 38.98 -14.31 38.69
CA ALA A 785 38.33 -12.99 38.73
C ALA A 785 39.19 -11.79 38.27
N LEU A 786 40.38 -12.03 37.71
CA LEU A 786 41.26 -11.04 37.07
C LEU A 786 41.35 -11.22 35.54
N ILE A 787 40.63 -12.18 34.99
CA ILE A 787 40.56 -12.48 33.57
C ILE A 787 39.08 -12.51 33.21
N HIS A 788 38.55 -11.38 32.75
CA HIS A 788 37.14 -11.26 32.41
C HIS A 788 36.93 -10.07 31.45
N PRO A 789 35.82 -10.04 30.70
CA PRO A 789 35.50 -8.91 29.83
C PRO A 789 35.45 -7.58 30.58
N GLY A 790 36.33 -6.63 30.25
CA GLY A 790 36.39 -5.32 30.88
C GLY A 790 37.49 -5.15 31.94
N VAL A 791 38.32 -6.16 32.18
CA VAL A 791 39.71 -5.93 32.60
C VAL A 791 40.39 -5.12 31.49
N VAL A 792 41.44 -4.37 31.83
CA VAL A 792 42.20 -3.61 30.82
C VAL A 792 43.57 -4.27 30.68
N GLU A 793 43.83 -4.88 29.52
CA GLU A 793 45.10 -5.52 29.19
C GLU A 793 46.11 -4.49 28.64
N ASN A 794 46.59 -3.57 29.49
CA ASN A 794 47.48 -2.49 29.06
C ASN A 794 48.68 -2.23 29.99
N THR A 795 49.04 -3.21 30.80
CA THR A 795 50.17 -3.12 31.73
C THR A 795 51.29 -4.08 31.32
N ASP A 796 52.54 -3.78 31.69
CA ASP A 796 53.66 -4.71 31.44
C ASP A 796 53.40 -6.12 32.00
N ALA A 797 52.61 -6.24 33.07
CA ALA A 797 52.27 -7.51 33.70
C ALA A 797 51.21 -8.30 32.92
N SER A 798 50.13 -7.63 32.49
CA SER A 798 49.07 -8.26 31.69
C SER A 798 49.51 -8.51 30.23
N CYS A 799 50.46 -7.75 29.72
CA CYS A 799 50.97 -7.89 28.35
C CYS A 799 52.22 -8.78 28.22
N SER A 800 52.50 -9.60 29.24
CA SER A 800 53.59 -10.58 29.20
C SER A 800 53.32 -11.87 29.99
N ASP A 801 52.07 -12.10 30.40
CA ASP A 801 51.67 -13.24 31.23
C ASP A 801 50.98 -14.36 30.43
N THR A 802 50.86 -14.21 29.11
CA THR A 802 50.25 -15.17 28.17
C THR A 802 48.75 -15.38 28.33
N ALA A 803 48.09 -14.60 29.19
CA ALA A 803 46.63 -14.58 29.29
C ALA A 803 46.04 -13.56 28.31
N ASP A 804 44.81 -13.83 27.88
CA ASP A 804 43.90 -12.85 27.29
C ASP A 804 43.11 -12.31 28.48
N ASN A 805 43.60 -11.24 29.11
CA ASN A 805 43.08 -10.78 30.41
C ASN A 805 41.72 -10.10 30.26
N ASP A 806 41.41 -9.54 29.09
CA ASP A 806 40.14 -8.86 28.83
C ASP A 806 39.16 -9.65 27.93
N CYS A 807 39.52 -10.89 27.59
CA CYS A 807 38.73 -11.87 26.86
C CYS A 807 38.28 -11.40 25.46
N ASP A 808 39.05 -10.54 24.80
CA ASP A 808 38.72 -9.98 23.48
C ASP A 808 39.29 -10.81 22.30
N GLY A 809 40.07 -11.85 22.61
CA GLY A 809 40.70 -12.76 21.67
C GLY A 809 42.16 -12.44 21.35
N GLY A 810 42.71 -11.36 21.92
CA GLY A 810 44.14 -11.03 21.93
C GLY A 810 44.84 -11.54 23.20
N ALA A 811 46.14 -11.86 23.11
CA ALA A 811 46.95 -12.09 24.31
C ALA A 811 48.32 -11.44 24.12
N ASP A 812 48.82 -10.72 25.12
CA ASP A 812 50.09 -10.03 25.11
C ASP A 812 50.26 -9.15 23.84
N CYS A 813 51.37 -9.21 23.12
CA CYS A 813 51.58 -8.39 21.91
C CYS A 813 50.72 -8.76 20.70
N GLN A 814 49.84 -9.76 20.80
CA GLN A 814 48.76 -9.97 19.82
C GLN A 814 47.51 -9.13 20.16
N ASP A 815 47.39 -8.70 21.42
CA ASP A 815 46.30 -7.90 21.94
C ASP A 815 46.40 -6.41 21.53
N VAL A 816 45.23 -5.78 21.31
CA VAL A 816 45.13 -4.38 20.89
C VAL A 816 45.42 -3.40 22.03
N GLY A 817 45.04 -3.74 23.26
CA GLY A 817 45.37 -3.02 24.49
C GLY A 817 46.85 -3.03 24.81
N CYS A 818 47.56 -4.11 24.44
CA CYS A 818 49.00 -4.25 24.68
C CYS A 818 49.91 -3.51 23.70
N ARG A 819 49.37 -2.96 22.59
CA ARG A 819 50.16 -2.28 21.55
C ARG A 819 51.01 -1.12 22.06
N ASN A 820 50.69 -0.54 23.21
CA ASN A 820 51.39 0.58 23.84
C ASN A 820 52.17 0.21 25.12
N THR A 821 52.55 -1.06 25.30
CA THR A 821 53.32 -1.52 26.48
C THR A 821 54.77 -1.87 26.13
N ALA A 822 55.68 -1.65 27.08
CA ALA A 822 57.12 -1.88 26.90
C ALA A 822 57.53 -3.31 26.46
N PRO A 823 56.76 -4.38 26.77
CA PRO A 823 57.02 -5.73 26.26
C PRO A 823 56.93 -5.88 24.73
N CYS A 824 56.25 -4.97 24.02
CA CYS A 824 56.03 -5.06 22.58
C CYS A 824 57.08 -4.29 21.75
N PRO A 825 57.27 -4.62 20.45
CA PRO A 825 58.26 -3.96 19.61
C PRO A 825 57.75 -2.63 19.02
N CYS A 826 58.67 -1.67 18.83
CA CYS A 826 58.42 -0.38 18.17
C CYS A 826 58.36 -0.52 16.63
N THR A 827 57.39 0.13 15.99
CA THR A 827 57.18 0.19 14.54
C THR A 827 57.43 1.62 14.05
N ASP A 828 58.28 1.75 13.02
CA ASP A 828 58.60 2.97 12.26
C ASP A 828 58.74 2.56 10.79
N ALA A 829 57.61 2.53 10.07
CA ALA A 829 57.50 1.92 8.74
C ALA A 829 57.87 2.88 7.60
N ASP A 830 57.80 4.20 7.80
CA ASP A 830 58.22 5.21 6.83
C ASP A 830 59.58 5.86 7.13
N ALA A 831 60.20 5.50 8.26
CA ALA A 831 61.53 5.91 8.69
C ALA A 831 61.66 7.41 8.97
N ASP A 832 60.58 8.09 9.36
CA ASP A 832 60.60 9.49 9.77
C ASP A 832 61.05 9.71 11.24
N ASN A 833 61.24 8.60 11.98
CA ASN A 833 61.62 8.49 13.39
C ASN A 833 60.50 8.83 14.39
N TYR A 834 59.24 8.88 13.96
CA TYR A 834 58.08 8.79 14.83
C TYR A 834 57.57 7.35 14.81
N PHE A 835 57.32 6.79 16.00
CA PHE A 835 56.84 5.41 16.13
C PHE A 835 55.32 5.41 16.34
N VAL A 836 54.64 4.38 15.83
CA VAL A 836 53.21 4.14 16.13
C VAL A 836 52.97 4.07 17.65
N GLN A 837 53.93 3.51 18.39
CA GLN A 837 53.81 3.28 19.81
C GLN A 837 54.42 4.42 20.65
N THR A 838 53.59 5.02 21.52
CA THR A 838 53.96 6.16 22.37
C THR A 838 55.09 5.90 23.38
N TYR A 839 55.31 4.65 23.80
CA TYR A 839 56.40 4.31 24.74
C TYR A 839 57.79 4.23 24.09
N CYS A 840 57.86 4.31 22.75
CA CYS A 840 59.10 4.24 21.98
C CYS A 840 59.88 5.57 21.94
N GLY A 841 59.43 6.58 22.69
CA GLY A 841 60.19 7.81 22.93
C GLY A 841 59.84 8.98 22.01
N THR A 842 58.86 8.83 21.13
CA THR A 842 58.24 9.92 20.34
C THR A 842 56.75 10.00 20.64
N ALA A 843 56.11 11.11 20.24
CA ALA A 843 54.66 11.13 20.10
C ALA A 843 54.25 10.09 19.03
N ALA A 844 53.04 9.53 19.17
CA ALA A 844 52.57 8.47 18.28
C ALA A 844 52.39 8.99 16.87
N ASP A 845 52.95 8.26 15.91
CA ASP A 845 52.67 8.48 14.50
C ASP A 845 51.26 7.99 14.17
N CYS A 846 50.39 8.91 13.75
CA CYS A 846 49.02 8.60 13.35
C CYS A 846 48.93 8.01 11.94
N LEU A 847 49.98 8.11 11.11
CA LEU A 847 50.08 7.46 9.83
C LEU A 847 51.52 7.07 9.45
N ASP A 848 52.02 6.01 10.09
CA ASP A 848 53.35 5.36 9.95
C ASP A 848 53.76 4.90 8.53
N THR A 849 52.91 5.15 7.53
CA THR A 849 53.22 4.88 6.11
C THR A 849 53.50 6.15 5.32
N ASN A 850 53.44 7.32 5.96
CA ASN A 850 53.56 8.62 5.33
C ASN A 850 54.23 9.65 6.26
N GLY A 851 55.55 9.79 6.14
CA GLY A 851 56.33 10.72 6.96
C GLY A 851 56.09 12.21 6.72
N GLN A 852 54.98 12.58 6.07
CA GLN A 852 54.44 13.95 6.05
C GLN A 852 53.29 14.17 7.05
N ILE A 853 52.83 13.10 7.69
CA ILE A 853 51.76 13.08 8.69
C ILE A 853 52.38 12.49 9.95
N ASN A 854 52.81 13.36 10.85
CA ASN A 854 53.46 12.97 12.10
C ASN A 854 53.32 14.10 13.11
N PRO A 855 53.52 13.83 14.41
CA PRO A 855 53.48 14.85 15.47
C PRO A 855 54.44 16.04 15.34
N GLY A 856 55.38 15.99 14.39
CA GLY A 856 56.30 17.08 14.07
C GLY A 856 55.84 17.98 12.92
N SER A 857 54.73 17.63 12.26
CA SER A 857 54.20 18.36 11.11
C SER A 857 53.37 19.57 11.54
N THR A 858 52.96 20.41 10.59
CA THR A 858 52.16 21.62 10.86
C THR A 858 50.94 21.68 9.94
N GLU A 859 49.77 21.91 10.52
CA GLU A 859 48.47 21.99 9.83
C GLU A 859 47.97 23.44 9.66
N SER A 860 48.82 24.35 9.15
CA SER A 860 48.47 25.79 9.09
C SER A 860 48.25 26.33 7.66
N SER A 861 48.08 25.45 6.66
CA SER A 861 47.96 25.84 5.26
C SER A 861 46.56 25.53 4.73
N GLY A 862 46.00 26.39 3.87
CA GLY A 862 44.63 26.22 3.37
C GLY A 862 44.38 25.01 2.48
N SER A 863 45.39 24.17 2.23
CA SER A 863 45.26 22.84 1.60
C SER A 863 45.42 21.68 2.60
N ARG A 864 45.80 21.97 3.84
CA ARG A 864 45.94 21.01 4.96
C ARG A 864 44.81 21.16 5.98
N CYS A 865 44.22 22.35 6.12
CA CYS A 865 43.03 22.61 6.96
C CYS A 865 41.69 22.21 6.29
N ASN A 866 41.73 21.43 5.21
CA ASN A 866 40.54 20.98 4.47
C ASN A 866 40.79 19.71 3.63
N ASP A 867 41.83 18.93 3.95
CA ASP A 867 42.14 17.70 3.23
C ASP A 867 41.60 16.44 3.92
N GLY A 868 40.96 16.60 5.08
CA GLY A 868 40.36 15.50 5.81
C GLY A 868 41.36 14.64 6.56
N LEU A 869 42.59 15.12 6.78
CA LEU A 869 43.67 14.41 7.47
C LEU A 869 44.17 15.25 8.64
N ASP A 870 44.33 14.63 9.81
CA ASP A 870 45.06 15.18 10.96
C ASP A 870 46.55 15.08 10.65
N ASN A 871 47.08 16.15 10.06
CA ASN A 871 48.41 16.18 9.46
C ASN A 871 49.51 16.32 10.51
N ASP A 872 49.19 16.72 11.75
CA ASP A 872 50.13 16.81 12.86
C ASP A 872 49.80 15.91 14.06
N CYS A 873 48.91 14.93 13.85
CA CYS A 873 48.61 13.83 14.77
C CYS A 873 48.23 14.29 16.19
N ASP A 874 47.65 15.47 16.32
CA ASP A 874 47.26 16.04 17.62
C ASP A 874 45.82 15.70 18.02
N GLY A 875 45.11 14.99 17.13
CA GLY A 875 43.73 14.55 17.29
C GLY A 875 42.70 15.52 16.72
N SER A 876 43.13 16.66 16.17
CA SER A 876 42.27 17.70 15.62
C SER A 876 42.36 17.69 14.10
N LEU A 877 41.24 17.38 13.44
CA LEU A 877 41.16 17.36 11.99
C LEU A 877 40.70 18.73 11.47
N ASP A 878 41.42 19.31 10.50
CA ASP A 878 40.99 20.47 9.71
C ASP A 878 40.47 21.64 10.59
N CYS A 879 39.17 21.94 10.55
CA CYS A 879 38.55 23.08 11.24
C CYS A 879 38.46 22.92 12.77
N ALA A 880 38.68 21.70 13.28
CA ALA A 880 38.81 21.43 14.71
C ALA A 880 40.19 21.86 15.23
N GLU A 881 41.18 22.03 14.35
CA GLU A 881 42.55 22.33 14.73
C GLU A 881 42.75 23.80 15.09
N ALA A 882 43.42 24.03 16.22
CA ALA A 882 43.64 25.36 16.77
C ALA A 882 44.49 26.24 15.84
N SER A 883 45.44 25.65 15.11
CA SER A 883 46.25 26.34 14.11
C SER A 883 45.48 26.64 12.81
N CYS A 884 44.32 26.01 12.58
CA CYS A 884 43.34 26.38 11.57
C CYS A 884 42.33 27.45 12.05
N GLN A 885 42.33 27.82 13.35
CA GLN A 885 41.34 28.72 13.96
C GLN A 885 41.65 30.23 14.00
N ALA A 886 42.69 30.77 13.32
CA ALA A 886 42.79 32.24 13.18
C ALA A 886 43.65 32.75 12.00
N PRO A 887 43.29 33.90 11.35
CA PRO A 887 42.34 34.92 11.82
C PRO A 887 41.22 35.36 10.83
N THR A 888 40.06 35.68 11.43
CA THR A 888 39.05 36.73 11.06
C THR A 888 38.06 36.48 9.91
N ASN A 889 36.75 36.36 10.25
CA ASN A 889 35.59 37.17 9.80
C ASN A 889 34.24 36.45 9.54
N TYR A 890 33.71 35.64 10.46
CA TYR A 890 32.29 35.28 10.45
C TYR A 890 31.70 35.46 11.87
N THR A 891 30.56 36.15 11.97
CA THR A 891 29.95 36.61 13.22
C THR A 891 28.90 35.61 13.70
N ASN A 892 29.12 34.95 14.85
CA ASN A 892 28.29 33.85 15.39
C ASN A 892 26.77 34.13 15.47
N GLU A 893 26.00 33.09 15.17
CA GLU A 893 24.54 33.05 15.24
C GLU A 893 24.00 32.81 16.66
N ALA A 894 24.00 33.83 17.53
CA ALA A 894 23.69 33.62 18.96
C ALA A 894 22.37 34.26 19.45
N SER A 895 21.59 34.91 18.57
CA SER A 895 20.32 35.54 18.98
C SER A 895 19.13 34.62 18.74
N SER A 896 18.11 34.69 19.60
CA SER A 896 16.90 33.85 19.47
C SER A 896 16.20 34.00 18.12
N THR A 897 16.33 35.16 17.48
CA THR A 897 15.81 35.47 16.15
C THR A 897 16.64 34.91 15.01
N GLN A 898 17.91 34.61 15.24
CA GLN A 898 18.72 33.92 14.26
C GLN A 898 18.48 32.41 14.40
N CYS A 899 18.63 31.91 15.62
CA CYS A 899 18.50 30.50 16.00
C CYS A 899 17.14 29.82 15.83
N THR A 900 16.17 30.51 15.23
CA THR A 900 14.83 29.97 14.94
C THR A 900 14.29 30.43 13.58
N ASN A 901 15.13 30.98 12.71
CA ASN A 901 14.70 31.58 11.45
C ASN A 901 14.88 30.69 10.21
N GLY A 902 15.41 29.48 10.35
CA GLY A 902 15.58 28.52 9.27
C GLY A 902 16.81 28.78 8.39
N GLY A 903 17.68 29.72 8.77
CA GLY A 903 18.87 30.11 8.02
C GLY A 903 20.16 29.78 8.74
N ASP A 904 21.23 29.62 7.97
CA ASP A 904 22.61 29.52 8.45
C ASP A 904 23.19 30.93 8.35
N ASN A 905 23.11 31.69 9.44
CA ASN A 905 23.41 33.13 9.47
C ASN A 905 24.88 33.44 9.72
N ASP A 906 25.72 32.45 10.03
CA ASP A 906 27.17 32.60 10.13
C ASP A 906 27.96 31.79 9.07
N GLY A 907 27.27 30.99 8.26
CA GLY A 907 27.77 30.38 7.03
C GLY A 907 28.56 29.10 7.24
N ASP A 908 28.38 28.44 8.39
CA ASP A 908 29.11 27.24 8.78
C ASP A 908 28.45 25.93 8.31
N GLY A 909 27.30 26.03 7.65
CA GLY A 909 26.54 24.93 7.08
C GLY A 909 25.46 24.35 8.01
N LEU A 910 25.29 24.90 9.22
CA LEU A 910 24.30 24.44 10.21
C LEU A 910 23.22 25.52 10.42
N THR A 911 21.97 25.09 10.63
CA THR A 911 20.82 26.01 10.78
C THR A 911 20.10 25.81 12.12
N ASP A 912 19.76 26.90 12.82
CA ASP A 912 18.92 26.93 14.03
C ASP A 912 19.35 25.98 15.16
N CYS A 913 18.44 25.16 15.73
CA CYS A 913 18.75 24.25 16.83
C CYS A 913 19.72 23.09 16.43
N HIS A 914 20.11 22.99 15.15
CA HIS A 914 21.22 22.13 14.73
C HIS A 914 22.58 22.85 14.82
N ASP A 915 22.59 24.18 14.88
CA ASP A 915 23.75 25.02 15.15
C ASP A 915 24.03 25.06 16.68
N ARG A 916 25.30 24.86 17.02
CA ARG A 916 25.81 24.83 18.39
C ARG A 916 25.68 26.18 19.09
N SER A 917 25.75 27.29 18.34
CA SER A 917 25.52 28.66 18.80
C SER A 917 24.12 28.83 19.42
N CYS A 918 23.17 28.00 19.00
CA CYS A 918 21.74 28.16 19.24
C CYS A 918 21.14 27.29 20.34
N TRP A 919 21.92 26.36 20.88
CA TRP A 919 21.46 25.40 21.91
C TRP A 919 20.87 26.04 23.16
N SER A 920 21.32 27.22 23.55
CA SER A 920 20.80 27.90 24.74
C SER A 920 19.38 28.48 24.56
N SER A 921 18.87 28.53 23.33
CA SER A 921 17.56 29.10 22.99
C SER A 921 16.43 28.07 22.82
N CYS A 922 16.72 26.75 22.84
CA CYS A 922 15.77 25.70 22.43
C CYS A 922 14.93 25.07 23.59
N SER A 923 14.59 25.78 24.68
CA SER A 923 13.85 25.20 25.85
C SER A 923 12.49 25.84 26.21
N THR A 924 11.44 25.00 26.18
CA THR A 924 10.06 25.08 26.73
C THR A 924 9.04 26.09 26.18
N GLY A 925 8.01 25.55 25.50
CA GLY A 925 6.71 26.21 25.28
C GLY A 925 5.81 25.46 24.29
N SER A 926 4.82 24.71 24.81
CA SER A 926 3.60 24.21 24.13
C SER A 926 3.72 23.16 23.00
N GLY A 927 3.22 21.94 23.28
CA GLY A 927 2.76 20.99 22.25
C GLY A 927 3.82 20.03 21.70
N GLY A 928 4.24 19.03 22.48
CA GLY A 928 5.16 17.99 22.03
C GLY A 928 4.54 17.07 20.98
N THR A 929 5.16 17.04 19.80
CA THR A 929 4.95 16.06 18.72
C THR A 929 6.13 15.08 18.77
N CYS A 930 5.89 13.77 18.61
CA CYS A 930 6.98 12.80 18.43
C CYS A 930 7.68 13.04 17.07
N ILE A 931 9.01 13.06 17.05
CA ILE A 931 9.82 13.13 15.81
C ILE A 931 10.80 11.96 15.80
N GLY A 932 10.64 11.07 14.81
CA GLY A 932 11.74 10.42 14.09
C GLY A 932 12.44 9.20 14.71
N THR A 933 12.52 8.15 13.90
CA THR A 933 13.17 6.85 14.11
C THR A 933 14.69 6.87 13.91
N SER A 934 15.42 6.10 14.72
CA SER A 934 16.68 5.47 14.29
C SER A 934 16.88 4.09 14.95
N GLY A 935 16.93 3.05 14.13
CA GLY A 935 17.76 1.85 14.35
C GLY A 935 17.44 0.90 15.52
N THR A 936 16.91 -0.27 15.16
CA THR A 936 17.01 -1.60 15.82
C THR A 936 16.44 -1.76 17.24
N ASN A 937 15.41 -2.63 17.32
CA ASN A 937 14.72 -3.15 18.51
C ASN A 937 13.66 -2.22 19.12
N GLY A 938 12.50 -2.17 18.46
CA GLY A 938 11.35 -1.35 18.84
C GLY A 938 10.82 -1.62 20.25
N ARG A 939 10.84 -0.56 21.08
CA ARG A 939 9.91 -0.31 22.19
C ARG A 939 9.78 1.21 22.38
N ASP A 940 8.59 1.76 22.16
CA ASP A 940 8.24 3.13 22.57
C ASP A 940 7.39 3.09 23.85
N CYS A 941 7.73 3.93 24.83
CA CYS A 941 6.97 4.11 26.07
C CYS A 941 6.14 5.40 26.03
N CYS A 942 4.83 5.31 26.27
CA CYS A 942 3.95 6.46 26.51
C CYS A 942 3.44 6.47 27.96
N LEU A 943 3.52 7.62 28.62
CA LEU A 943 3.05 7.87 29.99
C LEU A 943 1.63 8.44 30.00
N SER A 944 0.72 7.84 30.77
CA SER A 944 -0.53 8.47 31.19
C SER A 944 -0.89 8.04 32.61
N GLY A 945 -1.08 9.00 33.51
CA GLY A 945 -1.63 8.78 34.86
C GLY A 945 -0.79 7.97 35.86
N GLY A 946 0.41 7.52 35.51
CA GLY A 946 1.34 6.85 36.44
C GLY A 946 1.16 5.34 36.62
N ILE A 947 0.55 4.62 35.66
CA ILE A 947 0.48 3.14 35.66
C ILE A 947 0.90 2.58 34.28
N TYR A 948 1.65 1.48 34.27
CA TYR A 948 2.13 0.78 33.07
C TYR A 948 1.04 -0.14 32.47
N TYR A 949 0.87 -0.13 31.14
CA TYR A 949 0.06 -1.11 30.40
C TYR A 949 0.92 -1.78 29.31
N ALA A 950 0.77 -3.09 29.13
CA ALA A 950 1.32 -3.83 27.99
C ALA A 950 0.17 -4.17 27.01
N CYS A 951 0.34 -3.87 25.72
CA CYS A 951 -0.59 -4.27 24.67
C CYS A 951 0.03 -5.41 23.84
N TYR A 952 -0.70 -6.51 23.66
CA TYR A 952 -0.40 -7.50 22.63
C TYR A 952 -0.89 -6.99 21.27
N LEU A 953 -0.01 -7.02 20.26
CA LEU A 953 -0.28 -6.50 18.93
C LEU A 953 -1.04 -7.53 18.08
N SER A 954 -2.29 -7.21 17.75
CA SER A 954 -2.84 -7.42 16.42
C SER A 954 -3.25 -6.06 15.86
N ALA A 955 -2.57 -5.65 14.78
CA ALA A 955 -2.84 -4.54 13.87
C ALA A 955 -3.56 -3.28 14.41
N CYS A 956 -2.79 -2.23 14.73
CA CYS A 956 -3.28 -0.84 14.72
C CYS A 956 -2.96 -0.19 13.37
N ASN A 957 -3.96 0.01 12.52
CA ASN A 957 -3.91 0.97 11.41
C ASN A 957 -4.27 2.34 11.98
N GLY A 958 -3.31 3.27 11.96
CA GLY A 958 -3.43 4.58 12.60
C GLY A 958 -4.61 5.40 12.10
N ARG A 959 -5.63 5.57 12.96
CA ARG A 959 -6.28 6.83 13.38
C ARG A 959 -7.57 6.50 14.16
N SER A 960 -7.62 6.96 15.43
CA SER A 960 -8.76 6.99 16.38
C SER A 960 -8.99 5.75 17.27
N CYS A 961 -8.80 5.90 18.58
CA CYS A 961 -9.36 4.99 19.58
C CYS A 961 -10.84 5.36 19.82
N SER A 962 -11.76 4.59 19.25
CA SER A 962 -13.18 4.63 19.59
C SER A 962 -13.41 3.97 20.94
N TYR A 963 -14.17 4.61 21.81
CA TYR A 963 -14.52 4.12 23.15
C TYR A 963 -15.54 2.98 23.04
N GLU A 964 -15.12 1.73 23.01
CA GLU A 964 -16.02 0.59 23.24
C GLU A 964 -15.95 0.12 24.69
N ARG A 965 -17.07 0.33 25.39
CA ARG A 965 -17.34 -0.22 26.72
C ARG A 965 -17.66 -1.70 26.57
N THR A 966 -16.75 -2.58 27.01
CA THR A 966 -17.01 -3.73 27.91
C THR A 966 -15.72 -4.49 28.16
N CYS A 967 -15.14 -4.39 29.37
CA CYS A 967 -14.18 -5.36 29.86
C CYS A 967 -14.90 -6.26 30.87
N ASN A 968 -14.96 -7.57 30.58
CA ASN A 968 -15.18 -8.56 31.63
C ASN A 968 -13.85 -8.87 32.30
N VAL A 969 -13.90 -8.95 33.63
CA VAL A 969 -12.79 -9.32 34.50
C VAL A 969 -12.49 -10.81 34.30
N TYR A 970 -11.22 -11.14 34.08
CA TYR A 970 -10.62 -12.40 34.54
C TYR A 970 -9.49 -12.07 35.51
#